data_AF-A0A7Y3NIU8-F1
#
_entry.id   AF-A0A7Y3NIU8-F1
#
_cell.length_a   1.000
_cell.length_b   1.000
_cell.length_c   1.000
_cell.angle_alpha   90.00
_cell.angle_beta   90.00
_cell.angle_gamma   90.00
#
_symmetry.space_group_name_H-M   'P 1'
#
loop_
_entity.id
_entity.type
_entity.pdbx_description
1 polymer ?
#
loop_
_entity_poly.entity_id
_entity_poly.type
_entity_poly.pdbx_seq_one_letter_code
_entity_poly.pdbx_strand_id
1 'polypeptide(L)'
;MKSFPECLAEVVPLWGLDEFVAVNPWLGQTHRPFETVLREREEATGLDHLPGQTEKAAVTWHPDRIDTVLGPFLGSYYGTPVVPPPWKELPLWEAWKASLPGSTGWESRRRRALKKLLKELPPSPGAVIKSLGLDALQLLGTLPGWAAYLRRLEWPGSPSESGPLASLAAMLAVLETVSPEPVEKLSQARETWKRRWAGFQVQDEQRGSKFRRLVGPALAENPPQIRAAFCIDVRSEPLRRVWETLDTTVATDGFAGFFGLPLSWSNSADEAPSHHLPVLLTPSIRLKASVSHRHPSKLTTAGTPNFPLVELSGWWHAWRFLFPERPQLVDPYPGLEKGIQALPREEKLSWAETILKNLGWVDRWVPLMLFVGHGSSSVNNPHAAGLDCGACGGQTGEASARAAAALLNDPETRQELQKKNIVIPQTVLFVAAVHDTTTDAVRVFDQEAPESKRSDLEKLKTALKSVQRNTQAERQKLVPFLTRPAPKRARDEAEVRPEAGLAGNSVFIVAPRSATAGKNLEGRAFLHSYAPERDADGSVLELILTAPVVVASWINLQYWGSAVTPRLYGAGNKTLHSRIAQVGVLEGNDYDLKTGLAEQSVGYASTLYHEPARLHVLVTAPLERIDAILKKHTAVAELFDQGWLLLAARDDSGAWKLRRAGVWVHDEAPRDR
;
A
#
# COMPACT_ATOMS: atom_id res chain seq x y z
N MET A 1 17.99 -1.72 -27.62
CA MET A 1 18.05 -0.95 -26.34
C MET A 1 16.84 -0.05 -26.30
N LYS A 2 16.21 0.09 -25.14
CA LYS A 2 15.10 1.04 -24.93
C LYS A 2 15.60 2.47 -25.10
N SER A 3 14.71 3.39 -25.44
CA SER A 3 15.05 4.81 -25.46
C SER A 3 15.27 5.32 -24.03
N PHE A 4 16.03 6.40 -23.85
CA PHE A 4 16.27 6.96 -22.52
C PHE A 4 14.96 7.34 -21.79
N PRO A 5 13.97 7.99 -22.43
CA PRO A 5 12.66 8.24 -21.81
C PRO A 5 11.92 6.97 -21.39
N GLU A 6 11.98 5.90 -22.19
CA GLU A 6 11.38 4.60 -21.82
C GLU A 6 12.04 4.02 -20.56
N CYS A 7 13.37 4.09 -20.46
CA CYS A 7 14.08 3.64 -19.26
C CYS A 7 13.66 4.41 -18.00
N LEU A 8 13.48 5.73 -18.10
CA LEU A 8 13.03 6.56 -16.98
C LEU A 8 11.58 6.23 -16.59
N ALA A 9 10.70 5.99 -17.56
CA ALA A 9 9.30 5.66 -17.33
C ALA A 9 9.10 4.32 -16.62
N GLU A 10 10.07 3.39 -16.73
CA GLU A 10 10.03 2.09 -16.07
C GLU A 10 10.41 2.13 -14.59
N VAL A 11 11.00 3.23 -14.11
CA VAL A 11 11.28 3.39 -12.67
C VAL A 11 9.95 3.55 -11.93
N VAL A 12 9.79 2.76 -10.88
CA VAL A 12 8.59 2.77 -10.03
C VAL A 12 8.74 3.82 -8.93
N PRO A 13 7.74 4.68 -8.67
CA PRO A 13 7.83 5.70 -7.64
C PRO A 13 7.81 5.12 -6.21
N LEU A 14 8.50 5.79 -5.28
CA LEU A 14 8.48 5.53 -3.83
C LEU A 14 7.83 6.71 -3.09
N TRP A 15 6.83 6.43 -2.26
CA TRP A 15 6.21 7.43 -1.38
C TRP A 15 7.01 7.59 -0.07
N GLY A 16 6.94 8.79 0.51
CA GLY A 16 7.58 9.10 1.79
C GLY A 16 6.94 8.33 2.95
N LEU A 17 7.61 8.33 4.10
CA LEU A 17 7.23 7.50 5.26
C LEU A 17 5.85 7.80 5.83
N ASP A 18 5.38 9.05 5.73
CA ASP A 18 4.06 9.48 6.23
C ASP A 18 2.90 9.17 5.28
N GLU A 19 3.21 8.81 4.03
CA GLU A 19 2.25 8.40 2.98
C GLU A 19 2.71 7.10 2.30
N PHE A 20 3.42 6.24 3.03
CA PHE A 20 4.02 5.05 2.44
C PHE A 20 2.93 4.12 1.95
N VAL A 21 2.82 3.98 0.63
CA VAL A 21 1.83 3.16 -0.05
C VAL A 21 2.52 1.99 -0.71
N ALA A 22 1.85 0.84 -0.71
CA ALA A 22 2.34 -0.33 -1.42
C ALA A 22 2.34 -0.11 -2.93
N VAL A 23 3.43 -0.46 -3.61
CA VAL A 23 3.60 -0.26 -5.05
C VAL A 23 4.13 -1.55 -5.66
N ASN A 24 3.58 -1.93 -6.81
CA ASN A 24 4.13 -3.01 -7.61
C ASN A 24 5.57 -2.66 -8.05
N PRO A 25 6.62 -3.39 -7.61
CA PRO A 25 8.02 -3.12 -8.00
C PRO A 25 8.28 -3.22 -9.51
N TRP A 26 7.36 -3.83 -10.26
CA TRP A 26 7.42 -4.02 -11.70
C TRP A 26 6.34 -3.25 -12.45
N LEU A 27 5.75 -2.20 -11.86
CA LEU A 27 4.66 -1.41 -12.46
C LEU A 27 4.96 -0.98 -13.91
N GLY A 28 6.20 -0.56 -14.20
CA GLY A 28 6.62 -0.16 -15.55
C GLY A 28 6.72 -1.30 -16.58
N GLN A 29 6.55 -2.55 -16.17
CA GLN A 29 6.81 -3.75 -16.98
C GLN A 29 5.61 -4.67 -17.10
N THR A 30 4.43 -4.24 -16.62
CA THR A 30 3.21 -5.07 -16.60
C THR A 30 2.70 -5.47 -17.98
N HIS A 31 3.04 -4.69 -19.01
CA HIS A 31 2.75 -4.98 -20.41
C HIS A 31 3.49 -6.23 -20.95
N ARG A 32 4.47 -6.76 -20.20
CA ARG A 32 5.26 -7.95 -20.56
C ARG A 32 4.85 -9.15 -19.70
N PRO A 33 5.02 -10.39 -20.20
CA PRO A 33 4.70 -11.60 -19.43
C PRO A 33 5.46 -11.63 -18.10
N PHE A 34 4.75 -11.88 -17.00
CA PHE A 34 5.29 -11.96 -15.65
C PHE A 34 6.50 -12.92 -15.56
N GLU A 35 6.36 -14.13 -16.13
CA GLU A 35 7.43 -15.13 -16.23
C GLU A 35 8.70 -14.57 -16.87
N THR A 36 8.54 -13.85 -17.99
CA THR A 36 9.66 -13.33 -18.76
C THR A 36 10.39 -12.25 -17.98
N VAL A 37 9.65 -11.36 -17.31
CA VAL A 37 10.23 -10.28 -16.50
C VAL A 37 11.01 -10.86 -15.31
N LEU A 38 10.44 -11.79 -14.55
CA LEU A 38 11.14 -12.38 -13.41
C LEU A 38 12.42 -13.13 -13.84
N ARG A 39 12.35 -13.90 -14.93
CA ARG A 39 13.53 -14.59 -15.47
C ARG A 39 14.64 -13.63 -15.87
N GLU A 40 14.31 -12.58 -16.61
CA GLU A 40 15.29 -11.58 -17.05
C GLU A 40 15.90 -10.83 -15.86
N ARG A 41 15.11 -10.56 -14.81
CA ARG A 41 15.63 -9.95 -13.59
C ARG A 41 16.57 -10.87 -12.83
N GLU A 42 16.23 -12.15 -12.69
CA GLU A 42 17.10 -13.15 -12.07
C GLU A 42 18.41 -13.31 -12.87
N GLU A 43 18.34 -13.38 -14.20
CA GLU A 43 19.53 -13.41 -15.08
C GLU A 43 20.38 -12.13 -14.97
N ALA A 44 19.77 -10.97 -14.79
CA ALA A 44 20.49 -9.70 -14.71
C ALA A 44 21.11 -9.44 -13.32
N THR A 45 20.44 -9.86 -12.24
CA THR A 45 20.86 -9.54 -10.87
C THR A 45 21.57 -10.70 -10.16
N GLY A 46 21.43 -11.93 -10.67
CA GLY A 46 21.92 -13.13 -9.98
C GLY A 46 21.22 -13.37 -8.64
N LEU A 47 20.02 -12.81 -8.45
CA LEU A 47 19.21 -12.96 -7.23
C LEU A 47 17.92 -13.68 -7.59
N ASP A 48 17.42 -14.52 -6.70
CA ASP A 48 16.14 -15.20 -6.91
C ASP A 48 14.98 -14.21 -7.06
N HIS A 49 14.18 -14.39 -8.10
CA HIS A 49 12.88 -13.73 -8.27
C HIS A 49 11.71 -14.71 -8.19
N LEU A 50 12.00 -16.01 -8.08
CA LEU A 50 11.05 -17.08 -7.79
C LEU A 50 11.21 -17.62 -6.37
N PRO A 51 10.12 -18.00 -5.67
CA PRO A 51 10.21 -18.68 -4.38
C PRO A 51 11.00 -19.99 -4.49
N GLY A 52 11.69 -20.38 -3.42
CA GLY A 52 12.09 -21.77 -3.24
C GLY A 52 13.56 -22.16 -3.39
N GLN A 53 14.54 -21.25 -3.35
CA GLN A 53 15.84 -21.57 -2.74
C GLN A 53 16.49 -20.35 -2.06
N THR A 54 17.20 -20.66 -0.98
CA THR A 54 17.98 -19.78 -0.12
C THR A 54 19.45 -19.98 -0.42
N GLU A 55 20.09 -19.01 -1.05
CA GLU A 55 21.47 -18.68 -0.73
C GLU A 55 21.57 -17.16 -0.56
N LYS A 56 21.97 -16.73 0.63
CA LYS A 56 22.50 -15.38 0.82
C LYS A 56 23.77 -15.33 0.00
N ALA A 57 23.71 -14.84 -1.24
CA ALA A 57 24.91 -14.42 -1.94
C ALA A 57 25.65 -13.46 -1.01
N ALA A 58 26.76 -13.93 -0.44
CA ALA A 58 27.62 -13.13 0.41
C ALA A 58 28.23 -12.06 -0.50
N VAL A 59 27.77 -10.82 -0.34
CA VAL A 59 28.36 -9.69 -1.05
C VAL A 59 29.55 -9.23 -0.23
N THR A 60 30.72 -9.33 -0.83
CA THR A 60 31.93 -8.67 -0.36
C THR A 60 31.67 -7.16 -0.34
N TRP A 61 31.84 -6.54 0.83
CA TRP A 61 31.72 -5.11 1.01
C TRP A 61 32.91 -4.43 0.33
N HIS A 62 32.64 -3.63 -0.71
CA HIS A 62 33.66 -2.80 -1.36
C HIS A 62 33.45 -1.34 -0.92
N PRO A 63 34.41 -0.72 -0.20
CA PRO A 63 34.30 0.67 0.27
C PRO A 63 34.20 1.72 -0.86
N ASP A 64 34.50 1.34 -2.10
CA ASP A 64 34.59 2.21 -3.28
C ASP A 64 33.33 2.20 -4.20
N ARG A 65 32.23 1.58 -3.77
CA ARG A 65 31.03 1.50 -4.62
C ARG A 65 30.35 2.86 -4.81
N ILE A 66 29.70 3.03 -5.96
CA ILE A 66 29.00 4.26 -6.41
C ILE A 66 27.99 4.78 -5.36
N ASP A 67 27.36 3.89 -4.60
CA ASP A 67 26.40 4.22 -3.55
C ASP A 67 27.02 4.95 -2.36
N THR A 68 28.29 4.68 -2.00
CA THR A 68 28.98 5.33 -0.87
C THR A 68 29.25 6.82 -1.11
N VAL A 69 29.15 7.26 -2.38
CA VAL A 69 29.36 8.65 -2.78
C VAL A 69 28.04 9.38 -3.00
N LEU A 70 27.11 8.76 -3.74
CA LEU A 70 25.85 9.41 -4.08
C LEU A 70 24.84 9.39 -2.94
N GLY A 71 24.75 8.32 -2.16
CA GLY A 71 23.76 8.22 -1.09
C GLY A 71 23.91 9.33 -0.02
N PRO A 72 25.12 9.60 0.51
CA PRO A 72 25.32 10.71 1.44
C PRO A 72 25.02 12.09 0.84
N PHE A 73 25.35 12.29 -0.45
CA PHE A 73 25.03 13.53 -1.17
C PHE A 73 23.51 13.72 -1.29
N LEU A 74 22.79 12.70 -1.75
CA LEU A 74 21.33 12.73 -1.91
C LEU A 74 20.62 12.88 -0.57
N GLY A 75 21.09 12.18 0.47
CA GLY A 75 20.61 12.34 1.85
C GLY A 75 20.80 13.75 2.39
N SER A 76 21.90 14.42 2.05
CA SER A 76 22.15 15.82 2.44
C SER A 76 21.31 16.82 1.62
N TYR A 77 21.13 16.54 0.32
CA TYR A 77 20.34 17.37 -0.60
C TYR A 77 18.86 17.37 -0.19
N TYR A 78 18.25 16.18 -0.07
CA TYR A 78 16.83 16.01 0.26
C TYR A 78 16.50 15.97 1.74
N GLY A 79 17.50 15.74 2.60
CA GLY A 79 17.32 15.83 4.06
C GLY A 79 17.24 17.28 4.55
N THR A 80 17.08 17.45 5.85
CA THR A 80 17.10 18.74 6.54
C THR A 80 18.39 18.86 7.38
N PRO A 81 19.54 19.17 6.76
CA PRO A 81 20.79 19.35 7.50
C PRO A 81 20.69 20.56 8.42
N VAL A 82 21.37 20.50 9.56
CA VAL A 82 21.43 21.61 10.54
C VAL A 82 22.01 22.87 9.91
N VAL A 83 22.99 22.71 9.01
CA VAL A 83 23.56 23.79 8.20
C VAL A 83 23.42 23.39 6.73
N PRO A 84 22.61 24.12 5.94
CA PRO A 84 22.44 23.80 4.52
C PRO A 84 23.74 24.07 3.74
N PRO A 85 24.17 23.16 2.86
CA PRO A 85 25.33 23.38 2.02
C PRO A 85 25.07 24.48 0.96
N PRO A 86 26.11 25.16 0.46
CA PRO A 86 25.97 26.29 -0.46
C PRO A 86 25.34 25.94 -1.82
N TRP A 87 25.31 24.64 -2.16
CA TRP A 87 24.73 24.12 -3.40
C TRP A 87 23.28 23.64 -3.26
N LYS A 88 22.65 23.75 -2.08
CA LYS A 88 21.34 23.16 -1.81
C LYS A 88 20.20 23.70 -2.68
N GLU A 89 20.25 25.00 -3.00
CA GLU A 89 19.24 25.67 -3.82
C GLU A 89 19.44 25.45 -5.32
N LEU A 90 20.52 24.79 -5.73
CA LEU A 90 20.77 24.48 -7.14
C LEU A 90 19.96 23.27 -7.59
N PRO A 91 19.58 23.17 -8.88
CA PRO A 91 19.04 21.94 -9.46
C PRO A 91 19.98 20.75 -9.20
N LEU A 92 19.41 19.56 -8.97
CA LEU A 92 20.13 18.36 -8.50
C LEU A 92 21.46 18.09 -9.26
N TRP A 93 21.44 18.18 -10.59
CA TRP A 93 22.64 18.00 -11.43
C TRP A 93 23.75 19.05 -11.17
N GLU A 94 23.36 20.32 -11.07
CA GLU A 94 24.30 21.42 -10.80
C GLU A 94 24.81 21.37 -9.36
N ALA A 95 23.93 21.03 -8.42
CA ALA A 95 24.27 20.85 -7.02
C ALA A 95 25.33 19.75 -6.83
N TRP A 96 25.19 18.62 -7.53
CA TRP A 96 26.16 17.54 -7.49
C TRP A 96 27.51 17.99 -8.05
N LYS A 97 27.55 18.63 -9.23
CA LYS A 97 28.81 19.15 -9.80
C LYS A 97 29.51 20.13 -8.84
N ALA A 98 28.74 20.97 -8.13
CA ALA A 98 29.27 21.90 -7.14
C ALA A 98 29.75 21.23 -5.84
N SER A 99 29.29 20.02 -5.52
CA SER A 99 29.69 19.30 -4.30
C SER A 99 31.00 18.51 -4.46
N LEU A 100 31.32 18.07 -5.69
CA LEU A 100 32.50 17.26 -6.00
C LEU A 100 33.86 17.85 -5.58
N PRO A 101 34.13 19.17 -5.64
CA PRO A 101 35.38 19.75 -5.16
C PRO A 101 35.64 19.53 -3.66
N GLY A 102 34.60 19.30 -2.85
CA GLY A 102 34.69 19.12 -1.40
C GLY A 102 34.67 17.66 -0.91
N SER A 103 34.41 16.67 -1.78
CA SER A 103 34.28 15.26 -1.35
C SER A 103 35.65 14.64 -1.03
N THR A 104 35.98 14.52 0.26
CA THR A 104 37.29 14.08 0.78
C THR A 104 37.60 12.58 0.62
N GLY A 105 36.62 11.75 0.24
CA GLY A 105 36.75 10.28 0.16
C GLY A 105 37.36 9.66 -1.11
N TRP A 106 37.75 10.46 -2.12
CA TRP A 106 38.23 9.94 -3.42
C TRP A 106 39.75 10.02 -3.57
N GLU A 107 40.38 8.99 -4.15
CA GLU A 107 41.79 9.04 -4.55
C GLU A 107 42.08 10.22 -5.50
N SER A 108 43.23 10.89 -5.31
CA SER A 108 43.66 12.07 -6.08
C SER A 108 43.75 11.84 -7.60
N ARG A 109 43.85 10.59 -8.05
CA ARG A 109 43.86 10.21 -9.48
C ARG A 109 42.44 10.22 -10.07
N ARG A 110 41.48 9.61 -9.36
CA ARG A 110 40.06 9.60 -9.76
C ARG A 110 39.45 11.00 -9.75
N ARG A 111 39.78 11.84 -8.77
CA ARG A 111 39.33 13.25 -8.77
C ARG A 111 39.78 14.02 -10.00
N ARG A 112 41.00 13.77 -10.49
CA ARG A 112 41.51 14.41 -11.71
C ARG A 112 40.80 13.89 -12.96
N ALA A 113 40.58 12.57 -13.05
CA ALA A 113 39.81 11.97 -14.13
C ALA A 113 38.38 12.51 -14.19
N LEU A 114 37.69 12.57 -13.03
CA LEU A 114 36.35 13.11 -12.89
C LEU A 114 36.28 14.59 -13.30
N LYS A 115 37.22 15.43 -12.83
CA LYS A 115 37.31 16.84 -13.22
C LYS A 115 37.57 17.04 -14.71
N LYS A 116 38.31 16.14 -15.36
CA LYS A 116 38.55 16.18 -16.81
C LYS A 116 37.25 15.83 -17.55
N LEU A 117 36.64 14.69 -17.19
CA LEU A 117 35.42 14.20 -17.80
C LEU A 117 34.29 15.23 -17.73
N LEU A 118 34.07 15.85 -16.56
CA LEU A 118 33.01 16.86 -16.37
C LEU A 118 33.16 18.12 -17.26
N LYS A 119 34.36 18.43 -17.76
CA LYS A 119 34.57 19.54 -18.70
C LYS A 119 34.19 19.19 -20.14
N GLU A 120 34.22 17.90 -20.48
CA GLU A 120 33.97 17.37 -21.82
C GLU A 120 32.49 16.95 -22.00
N LEU A 121 31.75 16.82 -20.89
CA LEU A 121 30.37 16.37 -20.90
C LEU A 121 29.36 17.45 -21.31
N PRO A 122 28.26 17.07 -22.00
CA PRO A 122 27.15 17.98 -22.29
C PRO A 122 26.53 18.61 -21.02
N PRO A 123 25.85 19.77 -21.13
CA PRO A 123 25.31 20.48 -19.98
C PRO A 123 24.08 19.78 -19.35
N SER A 124 23.26 19.09 -20.15
CA SER A 124 22.01 18.46 -19.69
C SER A 124 22.19 16.96 -19.35
N PRO A 125 21.57 16.44 -18.28
CA PRO A 125 21.65 15.04 -17.89
C PRO A 125 21.31 14.03 -19.01
N GLY A 126 20.22 14.24 -19.73
CA GLY A 126 19.83 13.33 -20.83
C GLY A 126 20.85 13.27 -21.97
N ALA A 127 21.51 14.39 -22.29
CA ALA A 127 22.60 14.41 -23.27
C ALA A 127 23.86 13.70 -22.77
N VAL A 128 24.15 13.76 -21.46
CA VAL A 128 25.26 13.01 -20.84
C VAL A 128 25.06 11.51 -21.02
N ILE A 129 23.89 10.98 -20.66
CA ILE A 129 23.56 9.55 -20.85
C ILE A 129 23.71 9.14 -22.32
N LYS A 130 23.14 9.92 -23.24
CA LYS A 130 23.22 9.66 -24.68
C LYS A 130 24.67 9.67 -25.19
N SER A 131 25.51 10.58 -24.70
CA SER A 131 26.93 10.67 -25.09
C SER A 131 27.79 9.51 -24.58
N LEU A 132 27.48 8.97 -23.40
CA LEU A 132 28.22 7.86 -22.80
C LEU A 132 27.72 6.48 -23.29
N GLY A 133 26.52 6.42 -23.89
CA GLY A 133 25.98 5.20 -24.49
C GLY A 133 25.63 4.10 -23.49
N LEU A 134 25.46 4.45 -22.21
CA LEU A 134 25.16 3.51 -21.13
C LEU A 134 23.65 3.28 -20.96
N ASP A 135 23.27 2.09 -20.50
CA ASP A 135 21.87 1.76 -20.21
C ASP A 135 21.42 2.42 -18.91
N ALA A 136 20.58 3.45 -19.03
CA ALA A 136 20.07 4.20 -17.89
C ALA A 136 19.26 3.35 -16.90
N LEU A 137 18.52 2.34 -17.36
CA LEU A 137 17.72 1.50 -16.46
C LEU A 137 18.62 0.59 -15.63
N GLN A 138 19.71 0.08 -16.23
CA GLN A 138 20.73 -0.68 -15.50
C GLN A 138 21.44 0.19 -14.46
N LEU A 139 21.83 1.42 -14.86
CA LEU A 139 22.44 2.38 -13.94
C LEU A 139 21.50 2.71 -12.77
N LEU A 140 20.26 3.11 -13.03
CA LEU A 140 19.29 3.42 -11.97
C LEU A 140 19.00 2.22 -11.06
N GLY A 141 19.19 1.00 -11.56
CA GLY A 141 19.14 -0.23 -10.77
C GLY A 141 20.26 -0.39 -9.73
N THR A 142 21.29 0.45 -9.73
CA THR A 142 22.34 0.45 -8.68
C THR A 142 21.92 1.23 -7.43
N LEU A 143 21.00 2.19 -7.57
CA LEU A 143 20.39 2.97 -6.47
C LEU A 143 18.86 3.00 -6.64
N PRO A 144 18.19 1.82 -6.62
CA PRO A 144 16.77 1.71 -6.89
C PRO A 144 15.90 2.55 -5.93
N GLY A 145 16.31 2.72 -4.69
CA GLY A 145 15.61 3.53 -3.70
C GLY A 145 15.56 5.01 -4.04
N TRP A 146 16.74 5.60 -4.26
CA TRP A 146 16.83 6.98 -4.69
C TRP A 146 16.19 7.20 -6.06
N ALA A 147 16.36 6.28 -7.01
CA ALA A 147 15.67 6.34 -8.30
C ALA A 147 14.14 6.38 -8.12
N ALA A 148 13.59 5.53 -7.26
CA ALA A 148 12.17 5.50 -6.98
C ALA A 148 11.65 6.79 -6.32
N TYR A 149 12.42 7.36 -5.37
CA TYR A 149 12.07 8.64 -4.77
C TYR A 149 12.09 9.79 -5.80
N LEU A 150 13.11 9.86 -6.65
CA LEU A 150 13.19 10.91 -7.68
C LEU A 150 12.10 10.76 -8.73
N ARG A 151 11.72 9.52 -9.08
CA ARG A 151 10.55 9.25 -9.93
C ARG A 151 9.27 9.81 -9.32
N ARG A 152 9.08 9.69 -8.01
CA ARG A 152 7.90 10.19 -7.30
C ARG A 152 7.72 11.70 -7.45
N LEU A 153 8.82 12.46 -7.48
CA LEU A 153 8.77 13.93 -7.67
C LEU A 153 8.18 14.34 -9.04
N GLU A 154 8.23 13.44 -10.02
CA GLU A 154 7.72 13.65 -11.38
C GLU A 154 6.41 12.89 -11.64
N TRP A 155 5.83 12.23 -10.63
CA TRP A 155 4.61 11.43 -10.75
C TRP A 155 3.34 12.29 -10.61
N PRO A 156 2.25 12.05 -11.38
CA PRO A 156 2.03 10.97 -12.37
C PRO A 156 2.55 11.29 -13.78
N GLY A 157 3.22 12.43 -13.96
CA GLY A 157 3.77 12.84 -15.25
C GLY A 157 4.85 11.90 -15.80
N SER A 158 5.19 12.12 -17.07
CA SER A 158 6.35 11.48 -17.68
C SER A 158 7.63 12.14 -17.16
N PRO A 159 8.65 11.36 -16.76
CA PRO A 159 9.91 11.91 -16.27
C PRO A 159 10.64 12.70 -17.37
N SER A 160 11.21 13.83 -16.98
CA SER A 160 11.92 14.75 -17.87
C SER A 160 13.37 14.32 -18.09
N GLU A 161 13.90 14.49 -19.30
CA GLU A 161 15.32 14.24 -19.60
C GLU A 161 16.29 15.20 -18.87
N SER A 162 15.76 16.29 -18.32
CA SER A 162 16.49 17.24 -17.46
C SER A 162 16.02 17.20 -16.00
N GLY A 163 15.11 16.26 -15.68
CA GLY A 163 14.52 16.11 -14.37
C GLY A 163 15.47 15.52 -13.34
N PRO A 164 15.02 15.42 -12.07
CA PRO A 164 15.78 14.80 -11.00
C PRO A 164 16.17 13.34 -11.30
N LEU A 165 15.28 12.53 -11.86
CA LEU A 165 15.59 11.13 -12.17
C LEU A 165 16.67 11.01 -13.26
N ALA A 166 16.56 11.82 -14.32
CA ALA A 166 17.58 11.88 -15.36
C ALA A 166 18.93 12.38 -14.82
N SER A 167 18.91 13.31 -13.86
CA SER A 167 20.10 13.78 -13.15
C SER A 167 20.81 12.65 -12.42
N LEU A 168 20.08 11.80 -11.69
CA LEU A 168 20.66 10.63 -11.02
C LEU A 168 21.28 9.65 -12.03
N ALA A 169 20.58 9.34 -13.12
CA ALA A 169 21.13 8.48 -14.17
C ALA A 169 22.45 9.04 -14.71
N ALA A 170 22.51 10.35 -15.01
CA ALA A 170 23.73 11.00 -15.48
C ALA A 170 24.87 10.94 -14.45
N MET A 171 24.59 11.15 -13.16
CA MET A 171 25.58 11.02 -12.09
C MET A 171 26.16 9.60 -12.05
N LEU A 172 25.29 8.59 -12.09
CA LEU A 172 25.68 7.18 -12.09
C LEU A 172 26.55 6.84 -13.31
N ALA A 173 26.16 7.31 -14.50
CA ALA A 173 26.94 7.12 -15.73
C ALA A 173 28.36 7.72 -15.64
N VAL A 174 28.47 8.93 -15.09
CA VAL A 174 29.77 9.60 -14.90
C VAL A 174 30.64 8.81 -13.93
N LEU A 175 30.06 8.31 -12.83
CA LEU A 175 30.77 7.54 -11.81
C LEU A 175 31.20 6.17 -12.33
N GLU A 176 30.33 5.47 -13.07
CA GLU A 176 30.64 4.20 -13.73
C GLU A 176 31.84 4.35 -14.68
N THR A 177 31.89 5.45 -15.45
CA THR A 177 32.97 5.74 -16.40
C THR A 177 34.35 5.91 -15.72
N VAL A 178 34.38 6.32 -14.46
CA VAL A 178 35.63 6.56 -13.71
C VAL A 178 35.93 5.48 -12.65
N SER A 179 35.08 4.45 -12.54
CA SER A 179 35.24 3.35 -11.59
C SER A 179 36.09 2.22 -12.20
N PRO A 180 37.02 1.61 -11.44
CA PRO A 180 38.03 0.71 -12.01
C PRO A 180 37.63 -0.77 -12.15
N GLU A 181 36.49 -1.23 -11.62
CA GLU A 181 36.12 -2.66 -11.70
C GLU A 181 34.82 -2.89 -12.48
N PRO A 182 34.83 -3.74 -13.52
CA PRO A 182 33.61 -4.18 -14.16
C PRO A 182 32.78 -5.00 -13.17
N VAL A 183 31.47 -4.72 -13.09
CA VAL A 183 30.53 -5.61 -12.39
C VAL A 183 30.50 -6.95 -13.12
N GLU A 184 31.02 -7.99 -12.46
CA GLU A 184 31.08 -9.34 -13.00
C GLU A 184 29.65 -9.87 -13.18
N LYS A 185 29.28 -10.20 -14.43
CA LYS A 185 27.97 -10.76 -14.75
C LYS A 185 27.92 -12.20 -14.28
N LEU A 186 27.18 -12.45 -13.20
CA LEU A 186 26.85 -13.80 -12.76
C LEU A 186 25.94 -14.45 -13.80
N SER A 187 26.34 -15.61 -14.34
CA SER A 187 25.51 -16.38 -15.27
C SER A 187 25.51 -17.86 -14.89
N GLN A 188 24.34 -18.37 -14.50
CA GLN A 188 23.91 -19.77 -14.40
C GLN A 188 22.48 -19.77 -13.79
N ALA A 189 21.50 -20.61 -14.11
CA ALA A 189 21.37 -21.75 -15.02
C ALA A 189 19.88 -21.82 -15.49
N ARG A 190 19.62 -21.82 -16.80
CA ARG A 190 18.27 -21.68 -17.39
C ARG A 190 17.32 -22.86 -17.13
N GLU A 191 17.84 -24.08 -17.02
CA GLU A 191 17.00 -25.29 -16.95
C GLU A 191 16.37 -25.49 -15.55
N THR A 192 17.11 -25.13 -14.50
CA THR A 192 16.62 -25.16 -13.11
C THR A 192 15.46 -24.18 -12.92
N TRP A 193 15.53 -23.01 -13.57
CA TRP A 193 14.49 -21.97 -13.50
C TRP A 193 13.14 -22.46 -14.04
N LYS A 194 13.12 -23.08 -15.24
CA LYS A 194 11.88 -23.61 -15.84
C LYS A 194 11.19 -24.63 -14.95
N ARG A 195 11.95 -25.51 -14.30
CA ARG A 195 11.41 -26.50 -13.36
C ARG A 195 10.80 -25.83 -12.12
N ARG A 196 11.50 -24.84 -11.54
CA ARG A 196 10.99 -24.04 -10.42
C ARG A 196 9.70 -23.31 -10.78
N TRP A 197 9.67 -22.69 -11.95
CA TRP A 197 8.49 -21.99 -12.47
C TRP A 197 7.30 -22.94 -12.63
N ALA A 198 7.49 -24.08 -13.28
CA ALA A 198 6.43 -25.09 -13.43
C ALA A 198 5.90 -25.58 -12.06
N GLY A 199 6.79 -25.82 -11.10
CA GLY A 199 6.41 -26.19 -9.73
C GLY A 199 5.61 -25.09 -9.03
N PHE A 200 6.03 -23.83 -9.17
CA PHE A 200 5.30 -22.67 -8.65
C PHE A 200 3.91 -22.55 -9.28
N GLN A 201 3.78 -22.68 -10.60
CA GLN A 201 2.50 -22.61 -11.30
C GLN A 201 1.48 -23.62 -10.79
N VAL A 202 1.92 -24.86 -10.50
CA VAL A 202 1.04 -25.90 -9.93
C VAL A 202 0.55 -25.50 -8.53
N GLN A 203 1.44 -25.02 -7.66
CA GLN A 203 1.07 -24.58 -6.31
C GLN A 203 0.10 -23.40 -6.35
N ASP A 204 0.34 -22.45 -7.26
CA ASP A 204 -0.48 -21.26 -7.43
C ASP A 204 -1.90 -21.62 -7.92
N GLU A 205 -2.03 -22.52 -8.90
CA GLU A 205 -3.34 -23.02 -9.36
C GLU A 205 -4.08 -23.81 -8.25
N GLN A 206 -3.37 -24.61 -7.45
CA GLN A 206 -3.97 -25.30 -6.30
C GLN A 206 -4.53 -24.31 -5.26
N ARG A 207 -3.82 -23.20 -4.99
CA ARG A 207 -4.29 -22.12 -4.11
C ARG A 207 -5.55 -21.48 -4.68
N GLY A 208 -5.56 -21.12 -5.96
CA GLY A 208 -6.74 -20.59 -6.64
C GLY A 208 -7.95 -21.51 -6.56
N SER A 209 -7.75 -22.80 -6.86
CA SER A 209 -8.79 -23.83 -6.81
C SER A 209 -9.42 -23.95 -5.42
N LYS A 210 -8.60 -23.92 -4.35
CA LYS A 210 -9.09 -23.91 -2.96
C LYS A 210 -10.11 -22.79 -2.73
N PHE A 211 -9.79 -21.54 -3.11
CA PHE A 211 -10.71 -20.42 -2.91
C PHE A 211 -11.94 -20.48 -3.81
N ARG A 212 -11.81 -20.91 -5.07
CA ARG A 212 -12.94 -21.12 -5.97
C ARG A 212 -13.96 -22.14 -5.43
N ARG A 213 -13.50 -23.18 -4.73
CA ARG A 213 -14.37 -24.15 -4.03
C ARG A 213 -15.06 -23.57 -2.79
N LEU A 214 -14.46 -22.56 -2.14
CA LEU A 214 -15.04 -21.91 -0.96
C LEU A 214 -16.11 -20.87 -1.31
N VAL A 215 -15.97 -20.20 -2.46
CA VAL A 215 -16.96 -19.22 -2.96
C VAL A 215 -18.17 -19.97 -3.50
N GLY A 216 -19.24 -19.99 -2.71
CA GLY A 216 -20.50 -20.65 -3.05
C GLY A 216 -21.38 -19.82 -3.99
N PRO A 217 -22.56 -20.36 -4.37
CA PRO A 217 -23.61 -19.54 -4.97
C PRO A 217 -24.09 -18.48 -3.97
N ALA A 218 -24.62 -17.36 -4.47
CA ALA A 218 -25.25 -16.36 -3.62
C ALA A 218 -26.50 -16.95 -2.94
N LEU A 219 -26.56 -16.87 -1.61
CA LEU A 219 -27.71 -17.30 -0.81
C LEU A 219 -28.52 -16.09 -0.33
N ALA A 220 -29.77 -16.34 0.04
CA ALA A 220 -30.60 -15.33 0.68
C ALA A 220 -30.01 -14.92 2.04
N GLU A 221 -30.00 -13.62 2.32
CA GLU A 221 -29.55 -13.09 3.61
C GLU A 221 -30.72 -13.06 4.61
N ASN A 222 -30.43 -13.32 5.88
CA ASN A 222 -31.37 -13.05 6.96
C ASN A 222 -31.56 -11.53 7.14
N PRO A 223 -32.74 -11.06 7.60
CA PRO A 223 -32.96 -9.64 7.86
C PRO A 223 -32.01 -9.11 8.95
N PRO A 224 -31.05 -8.23 8.63
CA PRO A 224 -30.10 -7.73 9.61
C PRO A 224 -30.71 -6.60 10.46
N GLN A 225 -30.26 -6.48 11.70
CA GLN A 225 -30.45 -5.28 12.53
C GLN A 225 -29.26 -4.31 12.38
N ILE A 226 -28.10 -4.83 12.04
CA ILE A 226 -26.87 -4.07 11.81
C ILE A 226 -26.30 -4.45 10.44
N ARG A 227 -25.96 -3.43 9.65
CA ARG A 227 -25.22 -3.61 8.39
C ARG A 227 -23.95 -2.79 8.43
N ALA A 228 -22.79 -3.39 8.15
CA ALA A 228 -21.51 -2.72 8.27
C ALA A 228 -20.67 -2.88 7.00
N ALA A 229 -20.36 -1.78 6.31
CA ALA A 229 -19.40 -1.75 5.22
C ALA A 229 -17.98 -1.64 5.78
N PHE A 230 -17.22 -2.73 5.69
CA PHE A 230 -15.81 -2.78 6.09
C PHE A 230 -14.89 -2.44 4.93
N CYS A 231 -13.71 -1.90 5.24
CA CYS A 231 -12.60 -1.92 4.30
C CYS A 231 -12.37 -3.36 3.79
N ILE A 232 -12.08 -3.50 2.49
CA ILE A 232 -11.75 -4.77 1.83
C ILE A 232 -10.50 -5.48 2.37
N ASP A 233 -9.72 -4.84 3.25
CA ASP A 233 -8.44 -5.34 3.78
C ASP A 233 -8.55 -6.77 4.34
N VAL A 234 -7.57 -7.62 4.00
CA VAL A 234 -7.54 -9.05 4.36
C VAL A 234 -7.53 -9.29 5.87
N ARG A 235 -7.04 -8.32 6.66
CA ARG A 235 -7.01 -8.37 8.13
C ARG A 235 -8.38 -8.18 8.75
N SER A 236 -9.29 -7.54 8.02
CA SER A 236 -10.68 -7.36 8.45
C SER A 236 -11.55 -8.58 8.14
N GLU A 237 -11.12 -9.48 7.25
CA GLU A 237 -11.91 -10.69 6.89
C GLU A 237 -12.22 -11.59 8.09
N PRO A 238 -11.25 -11.98 8.94
CA PRO A 238 -11.56 -12.84 10.09
C PRO A 238 -12.53 -12.18 11.06
N LEU A 239 -12.36 -10.87 11.34
CA LEU A 239 -13.23 -10.11 12.23
C LEU A 239 -14.68 -10.10 11.72
N ARG A 240 -14.89 -9.87 10.42
CA ARG A 240 -16.21 -9.90 9.79
C ARG A 240 -16.90 -11.25 9.96
N ARG A 241 -16.19 -12.34 9.66
CA ARG A 241 -16.71 -13.71 9.83
C ARG A 241 -17.05 -13.99 11.29
N VAL A 242 -16.17 -13.66 12.22
CA VAL A 242 -16.39 -13.86 13.66
C VAL A 242 -17.63 -13.10 14.12
N TRP A 243 -17.81 -11.85 13.68
CA TRP A 243 -18.96 -11.04 14.07
C TRP A 243 -20.28 -11.65 13.58
N GLU A 244 -20.38 -11.98 12.30
CA GLU A 244 -21.58 -12.62 11.73
C GLU A 244 -21.86 -14.01 12.34
N THR A 245 -20.83 -14.71 12.82
CA THR A 245 -20.98 -16.01 13.51
C THR A 245 -21.53 -15.84 14.92
N LEU A 246 -21.10 -14.80 15.64
CA LEU A 246 -21.55 -14.51 16.99
C LEU A 246 -22.94 -13.86 17.02
N ASP A 247 -23.33 -13.17 15.95
CA ASP A 247 -24.60 -12.48 15.83
C ASP A 247 -25.17 -12.59 14.41
N THR A 248 -26.18 -13.45 14.25
CA THR A 248 -26.86 -13.70 12.97
C THR A 248 -27.71 -12.52 12.50
N THR A 249 -27.85 -11.47 13.31
CA THR A 249 -28.54 -10.22 12.94
C THR A 249 -27.59 -9.17 12.36
N VAL A 250 -26.31 -9.51 12.17
CA VAL A 250 -25.30 -8.66 11.54
C VAL A 250 -25.03 -9.11 10.11
N ALA A 251 -24.98 -8.16 9.19
CA ALA A 251 -24.49 -8.38 7.83
C ALA A 251 -23.30 -7.45 7.54
N THR A 252 -22.20 -7.99 7.01
CA THR A 252 -21.04 -7.18 6.62
C THR A 252 -20.89 -7.07 5.12
N ASP A 253 -20.65 -5.87 4.63
CA ASP A 253 -20.29 -5.60 3.25
C ASP A 253 -18.80 -5.23 3.14
N GLY A 254 -18.22 -5.43 1.96
CA GLY A 254 -16.84 -5.07 1.69
C GLY A 254 -16.75 -3.93 0.68
N PHE A 255 -15.98 -2.89 1.00
CA PHE A 255 -15.79 -1.73 0.14
C PHE A 255 -14.38 -1.14 0.32
N ALA A 256 -13.86 -0.39 -0.65
CA ALA A 256 -12.55 0.26 -0.49
C ALA A 256 -12.60 1.27 0.66
N GLY A 257 -11.55 1.32 1.51
CA GLY A 257 -11.58 2.06 2.79
C GLY A 257 -11.82 3.58 2.70
N PHE A 258 -11.70 4.19 1.52
CA PHE A 258 -12.03 5.59 1.28
C PHE A 258 -13.53 5.85 1.03
N PHE A 259 -14.34 4.79 0.96
CA PHE A 259 -15.80 4.83 0.79
C PHE A 259 -16.29 5.70 -0.37
N GLY A 260 -15.52 5.81 -1.45
CA GLY A 260 -15.93 6.61 -2.61
C GLY A 260 -15.77 8.12 -2.43
N LEU A 261 -15.18 8.58 -1.32
CA LEU A 261 -14.93 9.98 -1.03
C LEU A 261 -13.44 10.32 -1.24
N PRO A 262 -13.06 10.96 -2.37
CA PRO A 262 -11.68 11.38 -2.64
C PRO A 262 -11.28 12.62 -1.82
N LEU A 263 -11.14 12.42 -0.51
CA LEU A 263 -10.95 13.45 0.50
C LEU A 263 -9.48 13.85 0.66
N SER A 264 -9.22 15.15 0.76
CA SER A 264 -7.98 15.75 1.21
C SER A 264 -8.24 16.59 2.45
N TRP A 265 -7.40 16.43 3.47
CA TRP A 265 -7.54 17.11 4.76
C TRP A 265 -6.30 17.94 5.09
N SER A 266 -6.48 19.16 5.60
CA SER A 266 -5.38 20.04 6.02
C SER A 266 -5.59 20.51 7.46
N ASN A 267 -4.65 20.21 8.36
CA ASN A 267 -4.71 20.66 9.76
C ASN A 267 -4.40 22.16 9.91
N SER A 268 -3.60 22.71 9.01
CA SER A 268 -3.24 24.13 8.96
C SER A 268 -2.98 24.60 7.52
N ALA A 269 -2.77 25.90 7.33
CA ALA A 269 -2.46 26.48 6.01
C ALA A 269 -1.02 26.19 5.54
N ASP A 270 -0.10 26.00 6.49
CA ASP A 270 1.34 25.83 6.23
C ASP A 270 1.76 24.34 6.15
N GLU A 271 0.86 23.42 6.46
CA GLU A 271 1.10 21.98 6.43
C GLU A 271 0.59 21.36 5.12
N ALA A 272 1.35 20.41 4.56
CA ALA A 272 0.91 19.67 3.39
C ALA A 272 -0.35 18.86 3.73
N PRO A 273 -1.38 18.86 2.86
CA PRO A 273 -2.62 18.16 3.16
C PRO A 273 -2.43 16.65 3.06
N SER A 274 -3.06 15.89 3.97
CA SER A 274 -3.13 14.44 3.88
C SER A 274 -4.21 14.02 2.88
N HIS A 275 -3.88 13.03 2.04
CA HIS A 275 -4.78 12.49 1.02
C HIS A 275 -5.38 11.15 1.52
N HIS A 276 -6.70 11.09 1.67
CA HIS A 276 -7.47 9.92 2.12
C HIS A 276 -8.15 9.21 0.94
N LEU A 277 -7.36 8.89 -0.10
CA LEU A 277 -7.83 8.28 -1.34
C LEU A 277 -6.71 7.44 -1.98
N PRO A 278 -7.02 6.54 -2.93
CA PRO A 278 -5.99 5.82 -3.68
C PRO A 278 -5.08 6.81 -4.41
N VAL A 279 -3.77 6.56 -4.40
CA VAL A 279 -2.75 7.44 -5.03
C VAL A 279 -2.88 7.55 -6.55
N LEU A 280 -3.73 6.72 -7.15
CA LEU A 280 -4.11 6.74 -8.56
C LEU A 280 -5.17 7.81 -8.87
N LEU A 281 -5.84 8.34 -7.85
CA LEU A 281 -6.94 9.29 -7.97
C LEU A 281 -6.51 10.69 -7.50
N THR A 282 -7.16 11.71 -8.03
CA THR A 282 -6.97 13.10 -7.61
C THR A 282 -8.04 13.52 -6.59
N PRO A 283 -7.68 14.25 -5.53
CA PRO A 283 -8.67 14.71 -4.55
C PRO A 283 -9.65 15.72 -5.17
N SER A 284 -10.94 15.48 -4.98
CA SER A 284 -12.01 16.43 -5.35
C SER A 284 -12.69 17.07 -4.14
N ILE A 285 -12.62 16.46 -2.96
CA ILE A 285 -13.11 17.06 -1.71
C ILE A 285 -11.89 17.57 -0.94
N ARG A 286 -11.84 18.88 -0.66
CA ARG A 286 -10.72 19.52 0.06
C ARG A 286 -11.24 20.23 1.29
N LEU A 287 -10.92 19.70 2.46
CA LEU A 287 -11.34 20.24 3.74
C LEU A 287 -10.14 20.71 4.57
N LYS A 288 -10.39 21.66 5.45
CA LYS A 288 -9.40 22.21 6.37
C LYS A 288 -9.98 22.23 7.79
N ALA A 289 -9.12 22.05 8.79
CA ALA A 289 -9.51 22.19 10.18
C ALA A 289 -10.06 23.60 10.46
N SER A 290 -11.14 23.67 11.25
CA SER A 290 -11.76 24.93 11.66
C SER A 290 -10.94 25.71 12.69
N VAL A 291 -10.07 25.01 13.42
CA VAL A 291 -9.08 25.56 14.36
C VAL A 291 -7.74 24.98 14.00
N SER A 292 -6.72 25.83 13.82
CA SER A 292 -5.35 25.40 13.59
C SER A 292 -4.80 24.72 14.85
N HIS A 293 -5.01 23.42 14.96
CA HIS A 293 -4.18 22.61 15.84
C HIS A 293 -2.87 22.41 15.10
N ARG A 294 -1.81 23.08 15.56
CA ARG A 294 -0.47 22.51 15.36
C ARG A 294 -0.51 21.20 16.11
N HIS A 295 -0.66 20.09 15.39
CA HIS A 295 -0.16 18.83 15.92
C HIS A 295 1.26 19.12 16.38
N PRO A 296 1.69 18.67 17.58
CA PRO A 296 3.11 18.53 17.80
C PRO A 296 3.56 17.70 16.62
N SER A 297 4.30 18.34 15.71
CA SER A 297 4.72 17.68 14.50
C SER A 297 5.34 16.36 14.94
N LYS A 298 5.26 15.33 14.10
CA LYS A 298 6.14 14.16 14.26
C LYS A 298 7.65 14.54 14.28
N LEU A 299 8.01 15.83 14.39
CA LEU A 299 9.30 16.43 14.75
C LEU A 299 9.97 15.83 15.98
N THR A 300 9.26 15.17 16.90
CA THR A 300 9.95 14.44 17.98
C THR A 300 10.69 13.20 17.47
N THR A 301 10.59 12.89 16.17
CA THR A 301 11.40 11.89 15.48
C THR A 301 12.27 12.51 14.37
N ALA A 302 12.67 13.78 14.51
CA ALA A 302 13.71 14.37 13.67
C ALA A 302 14.93 13.43 13.66
N GLY A 303 15.31 12.97 12.46
CA GLY A 303 16.31 11.94 12.19
C GLY A 303 17.76 12.30 12.53
N THR A 304 17.99 13.07 13.58
CA THR A 304 19.26 12.99 14.31
C THR A 304 19.17 11.78 15.23
N PRO A 305 20.21 10.94 15.37
CA PRO A 305 20.29 10.06 16.53
C PRO A 305 20.09 10.97 17.73
N ASN A 306 19.04 10.74 18.53
CA ASN A 306 18.75 11.56 19.71
C ASN A 306 19.87 11.46 20.76
N PHE A 307 20.99 10.79 20.47
CA PHE A 307 22.17 10.69 21.32
C PHE A 307 22.63 12.04 21.87
N PRO A 308 22.84 13.12 21.10
CA PRO A 308 23.24 14.41 21.67
C PRO A 308 22.16 15.02 22.57
N LEU A 309 20.88 14.81 22.24
CA LEU A 309 19.75 15.36 22.99
C LEU A 309 19.51 14.57 24.29
N VAL A 310 19.70 13.26 24.28
CA VAL A 310 19.71 12.36 25.44
C VAL A 310 20.95 12.58 26.29
N GLU A 311 22.12 12.81 25.68
CA GLU A 311 23.38 13.15 26.37
C GLU A 311 23.29 14.52 27.06
N LEU A 312 22.66 15.51 26.41
CA LEU A 312 22.44 16.85 26.99
C LEU A 312 21.31 16.88 28.04
N SER A 313 20.26 16.07 27.88
CA SER A 313 19.14 16.03 28.82
C SER A 313 19.32 15.01 29.97
N GLY A 314 20.31 14.12 29.87
CA GLY A 314 20.70 13.18 30.91
C GLY A 314 19.53 12.37 31.50
N TRP A 315 19.54 12.20 32.82
CA TRP A 315 18.51 11.47 33.57
C TRP A 315 17.10 12.07 33.45
N TRP A 316 16.94 13.33 33.02
CA TRP A 316 15.62 13.93 32.83
C TRP A 316 14.84 13.26 31.69
N HIS A 317 15.51 12.77 30.65
CA HIS A 317 14.86 11.96 29.61
C HIS A 317 14.41 10.58 30.13
N ALA A 318 15.12 10.02 31.13
CA ALA A 318 14.70 8.78 31.79
C ALA A 318 13.35 8.91 32.52
N TRP A 319 13.01 10.12 32.99
CA TRP A 319 11.70 10.42 33.60
C TRP A 319 10.53 10.15 32.65
N ARG A 320 10.69 10.40 31.34
CA ARG A 320 9.67 10.13 30.31
C ARG A 320 9.36 8.64 30.15
N PHE A 321 10.33 7.76 30.43
CA PHE A 321 10.12 6.31 30.40
C PHE A 321 9.46 5.79 31.69
N LEU A 322 9.71 6.44 32.83
CA LEU A 322 9.09 6.09 34.12
C LEU A 322 7.64 6.61 34.24
N PHE A 323 7.35 7.74 33.59
CA PHE A 323 6.03 8.36 33.53
C PHE A 323 5.67 8.67 32.08
N PRO A 324 5.38 7.65 31.25
CA PRO A 324 4.93 7.89 29.88
C PRO A 324 3.69 8.76 29.93
N GLU A 325 3.76 9.95 29.33
CA GLU A 325 2.61 10.83 29.18
C GLU A 325 1.48 10.02 28.53
N ARG A 326 0.30 10.03 29.15
CA ARG A 326 -0.88 9.48 28.48
C ARG A 326 -1.12 10.38 27.26
N PRO A 327 -1.02 9.87 26.02
CA PRO A 327 -1.35 10.70 24.87
C PRO A 327 -2.78 11.20 25.07
N GLN A 328 -2.95 12.52 25.10
CA GLN A 328 -4.28 13.09 25.02
C GLN A 328 -4.90 12.60 23.71
N LEU A 329 -6.12 12.06 23.79
CA LEU A 329 -6.91 11.70 22.62
C LEU A 329 -7.35 13.00 21.93
N VAL A 330 -6.43 13.63 21.21
CA VAL A 330 -6.73 14.75 20.33
C VAL A 330 -7.39 14.16 19.09
N ASP A 331 -8.56 14.69 18.72
CA ASP A 331 -9.21 14.34 17.46
C ASP A 331 -8.29 14.73 16.30
N PRO A 332 -7.83 13.79 15.44
CA PRO A 332 -6.98 14.11 14.30
C PRO A 332 -7.72 14.85 13.17
N TYR A 333 -9.05 14.88 13.18
CA TYR A 333 -9.88 15.52 12.15
C TYR A 333 -10.93 16.46 12.75
N PRO A 334 -10.52 17.50 13.49
CA PRO A 334 -11.45 18.36 14.21
C PRO A 334 -12.39 19.11 13.27
N GLY A 335 -13.70 18.86 13.41
CA GLY A 335 -14.74 19.53 12.61
C GLY A 335 -14.92 18.98 11.19
N LEU A 336 -14.37 17.80 10.88
CA LEU A 336 -14.51 17.14 9.59
C LEU A 336 -15.98 16.98 9.19
N GLU A 337 -16.83 16.53 10.10
CA GLU A 337 -18.26 16.29 9.86
C GLU A 337 -18.97 17.57 9.41
N LYS A 338 -18.70 18.68 10.11
CA LYS A 338 -19.22 20.01 9.75
C LYS A 338 -18.71 20.47 8.40
N GLY A 339 -17.43 20.21 8.10
CA GLY A 339 -16.84 20.52 6.79
C GLY A 339 -17.54 19.79 5.64
N ILE A 340 -17.87 18.50 5.83
CA ILE A 340 -18.63 17.70 4.86
C ILE A 340 -20.06 18.24 4.71
N GLN A 341 -20.73 18.56 5.81
CA GLN A 341 -22.10 19.08 5.80
C GLN A 341 -22.20 20.48 5.15
N ALA A 342 -21.11 21.24 5.17
CA ALA A 342 -21.00 22.57 4.56
C ALA A 342 -20.67 22.55 3.05
N LEU A 343 -20.43 21.38 2.46
CA LEU A 343 -20.21 21.27 1.01
C LEU A 343 -21.46 21.71 0.22
N PRO A 344 -21.30 22.19 -1.03
CA PRO A 344 -22.42 22.52 -1.88
C PRO A 344 -23.40 21.36 -2.02
N ARG A 345 -24.70 21.69 -2.01
CA ARG A 345 -25.79 20.71 -2.06
C ARG A 345 -25.68 19.71 -3.21
N GLU A 346 -25.29 20.18 -4.40
CA GLU A 346 -25.12 19.32 -5.59
C GLU A 346 -23.98 18.31 -5.41
N GLU A 347 -22.86 18.74 -4.80
CA GLU A 347 -21.74 17.85 -4.48
C GLU A 347 -22.14 16.81 -3.43
N LYS A 348 -22.82 17.23 -2.36
CA LYS A 348 -23.32 16.31 -1.33
C LYS A 348 -24.22 15.24 -1.91
N LEU A 349 -25.18 15.62 -2.76
CA LEU A 349 -26.08 14.68 -3.43
C LEU A 349 -25.30 13.69 -4.31
N SER A 350 -24.39 14.20 -5.14
CA SER A 350 -23.58 13.38 -6.06
C SER A 350 -22.76 12.33 -5.31
N TRP A 351 -22.07 12.73 -4.24
CA TRP A 351 -21.27 11.80 -3.43
C TRP A 351 -22.13 10.80 -2.66
N ALA A 352 -23.26 11.23 -2.10
CA ALA A 352 -24.17 10.35 -1.39
C ALA A 352 -24.79 9.29 -2.32
N GLU A 353 -25.23 9.68 -3.51
CA GLU A 353 -25.73 8.75 -4.53
C GLU A 353 -24.64 7.75 -4.95
N THR A 354 -23.42 8.24 -5.19
CA THR A 354 -22.26 7.41 -5.56
C THR A 354 -21.96 6.36 -4.49
N ILE A 355 -21.92 6.74 -3.21
CA ILE A 355 -21.69 5.82 -2.09
C ILE A 355 -22.76 4.73 -2.06
N LEU A 356 -24.03 5.13 -2.08
CA LEU A 356 -25.16 4.20 -1.94
C LEU A 356 -25.28 3.26 -3.14
N LYS A 357 -25.07 3.76 -4.37
CA LYS A 357 -25.06 2.93 -5.59
C LYS A 357 -23.92 1.91 -5.53
N ASN A 358 -22.70 2.35 -5.22
CA ASN A 358 -21.53 1.48 -5.23
C ASN A 358 -21.56 0.41 -4.12
N LEU A 359 -22.19 0.69 -2.99
CA LEU A 359 -22.45 -0.29 -1.92
C LEU A 359 -23.69 -1.16 -2.16
N GLY A 360 -24.55 -0.78 -3.09
CA GLY A 360 -25.86 -1.41 -3.29
C GLY A 360 -26.83 -1.18 -2.13
N TRP A 361 -26.67 -0.09 -1.37
CA TRP A 361 -27.48 0.28 -0.20
C TRP A 361 -28.62 1.25 -0.57
N VAL A 362 -29.36 0.97 -1.64
CA VAL A 362 -30.44 1.87 -2.11
C VAL A 362 -31.82 1.52 -1.52
N ASP A 363 -31.98 0.30 -1.02
CA ASP A 363 -33.25 -0.28 -0.56
C ASP A 363 -33.08 -1.26 0.62
N ARG A 364 -31.93 -1.24 1.31
CA ARG A 364 -31.52 -2.23 2.34
C ARG A 364 -31.36 -1.62 3.74
N TRP A 365 -32.31 -0.76 4.10
CA TRP A 365 -32.25 0.04 5.32
C TRP A 365 -32.40 -0.81 6.59
N VAL A 366 -31.47 -0.65 7.53
CA VAL A 366 -31.50 -1.28 8.84
C VAL A 366 -31.25 -0.24 9.93
N PRO A 367 -31.69 -0.46 11.19
CA PRO A 367 -31.61 0.55 12.24
C PRO A 367 -30.21 1.14 12.49
N LEU A 368 -29.15 0.36 12.31
CA LEU A 368 -27.76 0.79 12.43
C LEU A 368 -26.95 0.39 11.19
N MET A 369 -26.42 1.38 10.49
CA MET A 369 -25.55 1.19 9.33
C MET A 369 -24.16 1.73 9.64
N LEU A 370 -23.11 0.93 9.46
CA LEU A 370 -21.75 1.31 9.82
C LEU A 370 -20.84 1.46 8.61
N PHE A 371 -20.00 2.48 8.63
CA PHE A 371 -18.79 2.56 7.80
C PHE A 371 -17.60 2.21 8.67
N VAL A 372 -16.93 1.09 8.38
CA VAL A 372 -15.81 0.59 9.16
C VAL A 372 -14.53 0.68 8.34
N GLY A 373 -13.85 1.83 8.45
CA GLY A 373 -12.49 1.97 7.95
C GLY A 373 -11.53 1.08 8.74
N HIS A 374 -10.27 0.99 8.32
CA HIS A 374 -9.24 0.35 9.14
C HIS A 374 -8.02 1.23 9.30
N GLY A 375 -7.23 0.92 10.33
CA GLY A 375 -5.91 1.46 10.56
C GLY A 375 -5.09 0.46 11.36
N SER A 376 -3.93 0.89 11.82
CA SER A 376 -3.04 0.08 12.65
C SER A 376 -2.47 0.90 13.78
N SER A 377 -2.38 0.31 14.98
CA SER A 377 -1.65 0.90 16.09
C SER A 377 -0.22 0.37 16.12
N SER A 378 0.76 1.26 16.03
CA SER A 378 2.16 0.97 16.34
C SER A 378 2.87 2.22 16.86
N VAL A 379 3.91 2.02 17.65
CA VAL A 379 4.82 3.09 18.09
C VAL A 379 6.20 2.84 17.48
N ASN A 380 6.97 3.91 17.29
CA ASN A 380 8.34 3.85 16.75
C ASN A 380 8.47 3.02 15.44
N ASN A 381 7.54 3.21 14.50
CA ASN A 381 7.52 2.47 13.25
C ASN A 381 7.62 3.43 12.05
N PRO A 382 8.79 3.54 11.39
CA PRO A 382 8.96 4.39 10.21
C PRO A 382 7.98 4.03 9.07
N HIS A 383 7.59 2.76 8.94
CA HIS A 383 6.66 2.30 7.91
C HIS A 383 5.22 2.15 8.42
N ALA A 384 4.82 2.90 9.45
CA ALA A 384 3.45 2.84 9.99
C ALA A 384 2.37 3.07 8.93
N ALA A 385 2.58 4.02 8.00
CA ALA A 385 1.63 4.29 6.90
C ALA A 385 1.41 3.07 5.99
N GLY A 386 2.44 2.22 5.82
CA GLY A 386 2.33 0.97 5.05
C GLY A 386 1.44 -0.09 5.71
N LEU A 387 1.13 0.08 7.00
CA LEU A 387 0.23 -0.80 7.75
C LEU A 387 -1.20 -0.26 7.81
N ASP A 388 -1.41 1.01 7.48
CA ASP A 388 -2.73 1.61 7.35
C ASP A 388 -3.36 1.24 5.99
N CYS A 389 -4.34 2.02 5.53
CA CYS A 389 -5.14 1.65 4.36
C CYS A 389 -4.47 2.06 3.06
N GLY A 390 -4.09 1.08 2.24
CA GLY A 390 -3.57 1.35 0.89
C GLY A 390 -4.58 2.07 -0.02
N ALA A 391 -5.88 1.83 0.17
CA ALA A 391 -6.94 2.54 -0.55
C ALA A 391 -7.19 3.97 -0.01
N CYS A 392 -6.56 4.35 1.10
CA CYS A 392 -6.59 5.71 1.64
C CYS A 392 -5.20 6.36 1.60
N GLY A 393 -4.31 5.94 0.70
CA GLY A 393 -3.01 6.58 0.53
C GLY A 393 -2.04 6.39 1.71
N GLY A 394 -2.15 5.27 2.43
CA GLY A 394 -1.33 5.01 3.63
C GLY A 394 -1.83 5.75 4.87
N GLN A 395 -3.05 6.32 4.81
CA GLN A 395 -3.75 6.88 5.95
C GLN A 395 -4.75 5.88 6.54
N THR A 396 -5.16 6.10 7.78
CA THR A 396 -6.30 5.36 8.34
C THR A 396 -7.58 5.66 7.56
N GLY A 397 -8.50 4.70 7.52
CA GLY A 397 -9.85 4.87 6.96
C GLY A 397 -10.79 5.71 7.86
N GLU A 398 -10.28 6.32 8.93
CA GLU A 398 -11.08 7.09 9.90
C GLU A 398 -11.79 8.27 9.25
N ALA A 399 -11.04 9.15 8.57
CA ALA A 399 -11.58 10.36 7.98
C ALA A 399 -12.68 10.03 6.95
N SER A 400 -12.44 9.05 6.08
CA SER A 400 -13.39 8.62 5.07
C SER A 400 -14.67 8.01 5.68
N ALA A 401 -14.54 7.18 6.72
CA ALA A 401 -15.69 6.60 7.42
C ALA A 401 -16.54 7.68 8.09
N ARG A 402 -15.91 8.62 8.79
CA ARG A 402 -16.57 9.76 9.45
C ARG A 402 -17.26 10.66 8.42
N ALA A 403 -16.58 10.98 7.32
CA ALA A 403 -17.14 11.77 6.24
C ALA A 403 -18.37 11.11 5.60
N ALA A 404 -18.31 9.81 5.30
CA ALA A 404 -19.44 9.08 4.71
C ALA A 404 -20.65 9.03 5.66
N ALA A 405 -20.42 8.77 6.96
CA ALA A 405 -21.49 8.77 7.94
C ALA A 405 -22.11 10.16 8.12
N ALA A 406 -21.29 11.22 8.20
CA ALA A 406 -21.75 12.59 8.34
C ALA A 406 -22.57 13.04 7.12
N LEU A 407 -22.13 12.71 5.92
CA LEU A 407 -22.83 13.02 4.67
C LEU A 407 -24.23 12.38 4.63
N LEU A 408 -24.35 11.09 4.99
CA LEU A 408 -25.61 10.36 4.92
C LEU A 408 -26.55 10.64 6.12
N ASN A 409 -26.04 11.21 7.20
CA ASN A 409 -26.85 11.72 8.31
C ASN A 409 -27.31 13.17 8.13
N ASP A 410 -26.75 13.91 7.17
CA ASP A 410 -27.12 15.29 6.89
C ASP A 410 -28.59 15.41 6.43
N PRO A 411 -29.44 16.21 7.11
CA PRO A 411 -30.85 16.37 6.74
C PRO A 411 -31.06 16.90 5.32
N GLU A 412 -30.22 17.84 4.85
CA GLU A 412 -30.33 18.38 3.49
C GLU A 412 -30.02 17.29 2.46
N THR A 413 -28.94 16.53 2.66
CA THR A 413 -28.58 15.39 1.80
C THR A 413 -29.70 14.35 1.73
N ARG A 414 -30.32 13.99 2.86
CA ARG A 414 -31.45 13.04 2.87
C ARG A 414 -32.67 13.56 2.10
N GLN A 415 -32.99 14.85 2.19
CA GLN A 415 -34.08 15.47 1.43
C GLN A 415 -33.82 15.44 -0.09
N GLU A 416 -32.57 15.61 -0.50
CA GLU A 416 -32.19 15.55 -1.91
C GLU A 416 -32.20 14.13 -2.48
N LEU A 417 -31.72 13.16 -1.70
CA LEU A 417 -31.81 11.74 -2.07
C LEU A 417 -33.26 11.28 -2.24
N GLN A 418 -34.19 11.80 -1.44
CA GLN A 418 -35.61 11.51 -1.58
C GLN A 418 -36.15 11.95 -2.96
N LYS A 419 -35.66 13.08 -3.50
CA LYS A 419 -36.03 13.53 -4.87
C LYS A 419 -35.50 12.62 -5.97
N LYS A 420 -34.49 11.80 -5.66
CA LYS A 420 -33.92 10.75 -6.51
C LYS A 420 -34.52 9.37 -6.23
N ASN A 421 -35.64 9.29 -5.49
CA ASN A 421 -36.30 8.05 -5.07
C ASN A 421 -35.47 7.17 -4.11
N ILE A 422 -34.46 7.72 -3.44
CA ILE A 422 -33.69 7.04 -2.40
C ILE A 422 -34.16 7.57 -1.04
N VAL A 423 -35.08 6.84 -0.40
CA VAL A 423 -35.70 7.26 0.86
C VAL A 423 -35.01 6.57 2.04
N ILE A 424 -34.16 7.31 2.75
CA ILE A 424 -33.51 6.84 3.98
C ILE A 424 -34.47 7.06 5.16
N PRO A 425 -34.94 6.00 5.85
CA PRO A 425 -35.83 6.17 7.00
C PRO A 425 -35.16 6.96 8.13
N GLN A 426 -35.93 7.78 8.85
CA GLN A 426 -35.43 8.54 10.01
C GLN A 426 -34.93 7.63 11.14
N THR A 427 -35.38 6.38 11.19
CA THR A 427 -34.95 5.38 12.16
C THR A 427 -33.54 4.82 11.90
N VAL A 428 -32.98 5.07 10.70
CA VAL A 428 -31.62 4.66 10.31
C VAL A 428 -30.60 5.69 10.77
N LEU A 429 -29.60 5.20 11.50
CA LEU A 429 -28.42 5.96 11.89
C LEU A 429 -27.20 5.38 11.16
N PHE A 430 -26.45 6.24 10.45
CA PHE A 430 -25.12 5.90 9.96
C PHE A 430 -24.08 6.20 11.04
N VAL A 431 -23.15 5.28 11.26
CA VAL A 431 -22.14 5.38 12.31
C VAL A 431 -20.76 5.07 11.73
N ALA A 432 -19.79 5.93 11.98
CA ALA A 432 -18.42 5.65 11.60
C ALA A 432 -17.75 4.74 12.64
N ALA A 433 -16.84 3.89 12.18
CA ALA A 433 -15.97 3.10 13.03
C ALA A 433 -14.62 2.86 12.34
N VAL A 434 -13.61 2.51 13.15
CA VAL A 434 -12.28 2.10 12.67
C VAL A 434 -11.89 0.78 13.31
N HIS A 435 -11.57 -0.19 12.48
CA HIS A 435 -10.93 -1.44 12.88
C HIS A 435 -9.41 -1.23 12.99
N ASP A 436 -8.87 -1.31 14.20
CA ASP A 436 -7.42 -1.38 14.43
C ASP A 436 -6.95 -2.81 14.14
N THR A 437 -6.36 -3.00 12.98
CA THR A 437 -5.89 -4.31 12.49
C THR A 437 -4.76 -4.89 13.33
N THR A 438 -4.06 -4.10 14.15
CA THR A 438 -3.07 -4.63 15.08
C THR A 438 -3.74 -5.34 16.25
N THR A 439 -4.79 -4.73 16.80
CA THR A 439 -5.42 -5.16 18.05
C THR A 439 -6.80 -5.80 17.87
N ASP A 440 -7.34 -5.84 16.67
CA ASP A 440 -8.72 -6.24 16.35
C ASP A 440 -9.80 -5.43 17.10
N ALA A 441 -9.42 -4.28 17.67
CA ALA A 441 -10.36 -3.39 18.32
C ALA A 441 -11.13 -2.59 17.27
N VAL A 442 -12.46 -2.50 17.41
CA VAL A 442 -13.28 -1.61 16.60
C VAL A 442 -13.69 -0.41 17.45
N ARG A 443 -13.17 0.76 17.11
CA ARG A 443 -13.53 2.03 17.75
C ARG A 443 -14.71 2.64 17.00
N VAL A 444 -15.82 2.84 17.69
CA VAL A 444 -17.04 3.44 17.17
C VAL A 444 -17.04 4.93 17.48
N PHE A 445 -17.43 5.76 16.50
CA PHE A 445 -17.57 7.21 16.64
C PHE A 445 -19.05 7.58 16.77
N ASP A 446 -19.48 7.83 17.99
CA ASP A 446 -20.89 8.05 18.33
C ASP A 446 -21.15 9.36 19.07
N GLN A 447 -20.22 10.31 19.02
CA GLN A 447 -20.33 11.59 19.72
C GLN A 447 -21.56 12.40 19.29
N GLU A 448 -21.94 12.31 18.01
CA GLU A 448 -23.09 13.01 17.42
C GLU A 448 -24.36 12.15 17.36
N ALA A 449 -24.36 10.95 17.95
CA ALA A 449 -25.51 10.06 17.90
C ALA A 449 -26.68 10.54 18.76
N PRO A 450 -27.93 10.38 18.30
CA PRO A 450 -29.12 10.75 19.07
C PRO A 450 -29.27 9.90 20.33
N GLU A 451 -29.85 10.48 21.39
CA GLU A 451 -30.10 9.81 22.68
C GLU A 451 -30.82 8.47 22.52
N SER A 452 -31.79 8.41 21.60
CA SER A 452 -32.60 7.22 21.32
C SER A 452 -31.78 6.01 20.85
N LYS A 453 -30.55 6.21 20.36
CA LYS A 453 -29.67 5.16 19.86
C LYS A 453 -28.54 4.79 20.82
N ARG A 454 -28.37 5.50 21.94
CA ARG A 454 -27.25 5.25 22.88
C ARG A 454 -27.24 3.84 23.43
N SER A 455 -28.40 3.29 23.80
CA SER A 455 -28.48 1.90 24.29
C SER A 455 -28.03 0.89 23.23
N ASP A 456 -28.44 1.08 21.97
CA ASP A 456 -28.06 0.19 20.87
C ASP A 456 -26.55 0.29 20.58
N LEU A 457 -25.97 1.48 20.65
CA LEU A 457 -24.54 1.72 20.48
C LEU A 457 -23.70 1.11 21.61
N GLU A 458 -24.15 1.14 22.86
CA GLU A 458 -23.45 0.48 23.97
C GLU A 458 -23.51 -1.06 23.87
N LYS A 459 -24.64 -1.61 23.39
CA LYS A 459 -24.74 -3.04 23.05
C LYS A 459 -23.77 -3.41 21.93
N LEU A 460 -23.73 -2.60 20.86
CA LEU A 460 -22.79 -2.75 19.76
C LEU A 460 -21.33 -2.76 20.25
N LYS A 461 -20.91 -1.75 21.04
CA LYS A 461 -19.55 -1.68 21.60
C LYS A 461 -19.22 -2.89 22.46
N THR A 462 -20.19 -3.40 23.23
CA THR A 462 -20.02 -4.60 24.05
C THR A 462 -19.85 -5.85 23.19
N ALA A 463 -20.67 -6.00 22.14
CA ALA A 463 -20.55 -7.10 21.18
C ALA A 463 -19.19 -7.07 20.47
N LEU A 464 -18.73 -5.90 20.01
CA LEU A 464 -17.43 -5.72 19.35
C LEU A 464 -16.24 -6.12 20.24
N LYS A 465 -16.33 -5.94 21.57
CA LYS A 465 -15.29 -6.45 22.49
C LYS A 465 -15.24 -7.98 22.51
N SER A 466 -16.38 -8.66 22.35
CA SER A 466 -16.44 -10.13 22.22
C SER A 466 -15.84 -10.58 20.89
N VAL A 467 -16.21 -9.90 19.80
CA VAL A 467 -15.66 -10.13 18.45
C VAL A 467 -14.13 -9.98 18.45
N GLN A 468 -13.61 -8.92 19.05
CA GLN A 468 -12.16 -8.68 19.20
C GLN A 468 -11.46 -9.88 19.85
N ARG A 469 -11.96 -10.36 21.00
CA ARG A 469 -11.34 -11.48 21.75
C ARG A 469 -11.31 -12.77 20.93
N ASN A 470 -12.41 -13.08 20.23
CA ASN A 470 -12.50 -14.28 19.40
C ASN A 470 -11.57 -14.20 18.18
N THR A 471 -11.53 -13.03 17.53
CA THR A 471 -10.64 -12.78 16.39
C THR A 471 -9.16 -12.90 16.79
N GLN A 472 -8.78 -12.32 17.94
CA GLN A 472 -7.43 -12.45 18.48
C GLN A 472 -7.05 -13.91 18.80
N ALA A 473 -7.99 -14.69 19.34
CA ALA A 473 -7.77 -16.10 19.65
C ALA A 473 -7.55 -16.96 18.40
N GLU A 474 -8.25 -16.68 17.30
CA GLU A 474 -7.98 -17.31 16.00
C GLU A 474 -6.62 -16.88 15.45
N ARG A 475 -6.30 -15.58 15.49
CA ARG A 475 -5.03 -15.04 15.01
C ARG A 475 -3.83 -15.60 15.75
N GLN A 476 -3.90 -15.75 17.07
CA GLN A 476 -2.81 -16.28 17.88
C GLN A 476 -2.37 -17.69 17.44
N LYS A 477 -3.28 -18.48 16.85
CA LYS A 477 -2.96 -19.81 16.29
C LYS A 477 -2.13 -19.72 15.01
N LEU A 478 -2.26 -18.63 14.25
CA LEU A 478 -1.52 -18.39 13.00
C LEU A 478 -0.12 -17.83 13.25
N VAL A 479 0.09 -17.13 14.37
CA VAL A 479 1.37 -16.50 14.74
C VAL A 479 1.81 -16.90 16.16
N PRO A 480 2.05 -18.20 16.42
CA PRO A 480 2.25 -18.73 17.78
C PRO A 480 3.51 -18.20 18.48
N PHE A 481 4.49 -17.70 17.71
CA PHE A 481 5.72 -17.11 18.23
C PHE A 481 5.49 -15.70 18.85
N LEU A 482 4.32 -15.10 18.67
CA LEU A 482 3.95 -13.86 19.36
C LEU A 482 3.32 -14.16 20.72
N THR A 483 4.15 -14.10 21.75
CA THR A 483 3.79 -14.47 23.12
C THR A 483 3.09 -13.35 23.89
N ARG A 484 3.21 -12.09 23.45
CA ARG A 484 2.60 -10.93 24.12
C ARG A 484 1.26 -10.51 23.48
N PRO A 485 0.26 -10.11 24.28
CA PRO A 485 -1.00 -9.59 23.76
C PRO A 485 -0.80 -8.39 22.83
N ALA A 486 -1.58 -8.35 21.74
CA ALA A 486 -1.45 -7.31 20.72
C ALA A 486 -1.51 -5.87 21.25
N PRO A 487 -2.39 -5.50 22.20
CA PRO A 487 -2.41 -4.13 22.74
C PRO A 487 -1.13 -3.73 23.49
N LYS A 488 -0.44 -4.70 24.11
CA LYS A 488 0.85 -4.45 24.78
C LYS A 488 2.00 -4.31 23.77
N ARG A 489 1.94 -5.05 22.66
CA ARG A 489 2.91 -4.96 21.56
C ARG A 489 2.78 -3.64 20.80
N ALA A 490 1.55 -3.22 20.51
CA ALA A 490 1.24 -1.97 19.81
C ALA A 490 1.76 -0.70 20.50
N ARG A 491 2.02 -0.75 21.81
CA ARG A 491 2.48 0.37 22.65
C ARG A 491 3.93 0.26 23.09
N ASP A 492 4.64 -0.78 22.66
CA ASP A 492 6.03 -1.02 23.05
C ASP A 492 6.97 -0.48 21.97
N GLU A 493 7.78 0.53 22.31
CA GLU A 493 8.70 1.19 21.37
C GLU A 493 9.84 0.28 20.88
N ALA A 494 10.12 -0.81 21.61
CA ALA A 494 11.11 -1.82 21.21
C ALA A 494 10.48 -2.96 20.40
N GLU A 495 9.14 -3.01 20.30
CA GLU A 495 8.46 -4.05 19.53
C GLU A 495 8.60 -3.77 18.03
N VAL A 496 9.32 -4.64 17.34
CA VAL A 496 9.55 -4.54 15.90
C VAL A 496 8.44 -5.18 15.06
N ARG A 497 7.59 -6.02 15.68
CA ARG A 497 6.49 -6.76 15.05
C ARG A 497 5.13 -6.47 15.71
N PRO A 498 4.65 -5.22 15.83
CA PRO A 498 3.38 -4.94 16.51
C PRO A 498 2.19 -5.59 15.80
N GLU A 499 2.22 -5.68 14.47
CA GLU A 499 1.12 -6.19 13.64
C GLU A 499 1.27 -7.65 13.19
N ALA A 500 2.41 -8.32 13.45
CA ALA A 500 2.68 -9.68 12.99
C ALA A 500 2.63 -9.90 11.46
N GLY A 501 2.74 -8.83 10.67
CA GLY A 501 2.75 -8.90 9.20
C GLY A 501 1.51 -9.54 8.56
N LEU A 502 0.32 -9.29 9.10
CA LEU A 502 -0.95 -9.90 8.69
C LEU A 502 -1.39 -9.54 7.27
N ALA A 503 -0.69 -10.01 6.26
CA ALA A 503 -0.97 -9.62 4.89
C ALA A 503 -0.72 -10.75 3.91
N GLY A 504 -0.95 -12.01 4.31
CA GLY A 504 -0.93 -13.23 3.47
C GLY A 504 -1.98 -13.24 2.34
N ASN A 505 -2.29 -12.07 1.79
CA ASN A 505 -3.20 -11.84 0.70
C ASN A 505 -2.83 -12.74 -0.49
N SER A 506 -3.84 -13.39 -1.04
CA SER A 506 -3.71 -14.34 -2.15
C SER A 506 -4.92 -14.33 -3.08
N VAL A 507 -6.06 -13.81 -2.60
CA VAL A 507 -7.29 -13.77 -3.39
C VAL A 507 -7.99 -12.42 -3.19
N PHE A 508 -8.62 -11.93 -4.26
CA PHE A 508 -9.56 -10.83 -4.26
C PHE A 508 -10.90 -11.36 -4.73
N ILE A 509 -11.94 -11.23 -3.93
CA ILE A 509 -13.26 -11.79 -4.23
C ILE A 509 -14.24 -10.64 -4.47
N VAL A 510 -14.79 -10.60 -5.67
CA VAL A 510 -15.85 -9.69 -6.11
C VAL A 510 -17.13 -10.50 -6.25
N ALA A 511 -17.92 -10.57 -5.19
CA ALA A 511 -19.12 -11.40 -5.15
C ALA A 511 -20.13 -10.87 -4.12
N PRO A 512 -21.40 -11.33 -4.16
CA PRO A 512 -22.32 -11.06 -3.07
C PRO A 512 -21.76 -11.61 -1.76
N ARG A 513 -21.94 -10.88 -0.63
CA ARG A 513 -21.42 -11.32 0.67
C ARG A 513 -21.85 -12.74 1.02
N SER A 514 -23.09 -13.12 0.67
CA SER A 514 -23.64 -14.44 0.94
C SER A 514 -22.87 -15.59 0.29
N ALA A 515 -22.09 -15.34 -0.77
CA ALA A 515 -21.24 -16.34 -1.41
C ALA A 515 -20.04 -16.77 -0.53
N THR A 516 -19.63 -15.93 0.42
CA THR A 516 -18.47 -16.14 1.30
C THR A 516 -18.83 -16.13 2.79
N ALA A 517 -20.12 -15.98 3.13
CA ALA A 517 -20.59 -15.92 4.52
C ALA A 517 -20.26 -17.23 5.27
N GLY A 518 -19.74 -17.09 6.50
CA GLY A 518 -19.33 -18.23 7.34
C GLY A 518 -18.13 -19.05 6.84
N LYS A 519 -17.54 -18.72 5.67
CA LYS A 519 -16.38 -19.43 5.13
C LYS A 519 -15.10 -18.89 5.74
N ASN A 520 -14.24 -19.78 6.27
CA ASN A 520 -12.91 -19.39 6.72
C ASN A 520 -12.00 -19.18 5.50
N LEU A 521 -11.64 -17.93 5.21
CA LEU A 521 -10.73 -17.56 4.11
C LEU A 521 -9.31 -17.26 4.62
N GLU A 522 -9.02 -17.65 5.86
CA GLU A 522 -7.69 -17.65 6.48
C GLU A 522 -7.04 -16.25 6.58
N GLY A 523 -7.80 -15.16 6.51
CA GLY A 523 -7.25 -13.81 6.48
C GLY A 523 -6.46 -13.51 5.20
N ARG A 524 -6.77 -14.21 4.10
CA ARG A 524 -6.02 -14.12 2.82
C ARG A 524 -6.82 -13.47 1.68
N ALA A 525 -8.06 -13.07 1.95
CA ALA A 525 -9.00 -12.59 0.95
C ALA A 525 -9.29 -11.09 1.10
N PHE A 526 -9.04 -10.32 0.04
CA PHE A 526 -9.67 -9.02 -0.10
C PHE A 526 -11.14 -9.27 -0.48
N LEU A 527 -12.06 -8.73 0.32
CA LEU A 527 -13.49 -9.01 0.17
C LEU A 527 -14.24 -7.76 -0.27
N HIS A 528 -14.72 -7.73 -1.51
CA HIS A 528 -15.59 -6.67 -2.04
C HIS A 528 -17.00 -7.20 -2.30
N SER A 529 -18.01 -6.58 -1.68
CA SER A 529 -19.41 -6.93 -1.95
C SER A 529 -19.79 -6.42 -3.34
N TYR A 530 -20.39 -7.27 -4.17
CA TYR A 530 -20.85 -6.90 -5.51
C TYR A 530 -22.04 -7.76 -5.93
N ALA A 531 -23.08 -7.15 -6.51
CA ALA A 531 -24.26 -7.84 -7.02
C ALA A 531 -24.48 -7.47 -8.51
N PRO A 532 -24.19 -8.37 -9.46
CA PRO A 532 -24.23 -8.05 -10.89
C PRO A 532 -25.61 -7.64 -11.42
N GLU A 533 -26.68 -8.02 -10.73
CA GLU A 533 -28.08 -7.73 -11.02
C GLU A 533 -28.42 -6.26 -10.75
N ARG A 534 -27.66 -5.61 -9.85
CA ARG A 534 -27.81 -4.20 -9.48
C ARG A 534 -26.88 -3.27 -10.26
N ASP A 535 -26.10 -3.83 -11.17
CA ASP A 535 -25.06 -3.16 -11.95
C ASP A 535 -25.23 -3.48 -13.44
N ALA A 536 -26.41 -3.13 -13.97
CA ALA A 536 -26.77 -3.44 -15.36
C ALA A 536 -25.83 -2.77 -16.38
N ASP A 537 -25.34 -1.56 -16.07
CA ASP A 537 -24.40 -0.80 -16.90
C ASP A 537 -22.93 -1.24 -16.71
N GLY A 538 -22.63 -2.07 -15.70
CA GLY A 538 -21.28 -2.53 -15.38
C GLY A 538 -20.38 -1.47 -14.74
N SER A 539 -20.92 -0.30 -14.38
CA SER A 539 -20.15 0.84 -13.87
C SER A 539 -19.50 0.54 -12.51
N VAL A 540 -20.19 -0.22 -11.64
CA VAL A 540 -19.64 -0.62 -10.34
C VAL A 540 -18.54 -1.65 -10.51
N LEU A 541 -18.74 -2.65 -11.38
CA LEU A 541 -17.68 -3.63 -11.69
C LEU A 541 -16.46 -2.97 -12.32
N GLU A 542 -16.68 -2.01 -13.22
CA GLU A 542 -15.60 -1.23 -13.85
C GLU A 542 -14.78 -0.50 -12.78
N LEU A 543 -15.43 0.16 -11.83
CA LEU A 543 -14.76 0.80 -10.70
C LEU A 543 -13.94 -0.21 -9.88
N ILE A 544 -14.51 -1.38 -9.58
CA ILE A 544 -13.86 -2.42 -8.77
C ILE A 544 -12.58 -2.95 -9.46
N LEU A 545 -12.67 -3.24 -10.76
CA LEU A 545 -11.55 -3.79 -11.53
C LEU A 545 -10.45 -2.76 -11.79
N THR A 546 -10.79 -1.48 -11.93
CA THR A 546 -9.83 -0.42 -12.29
C THR A 546 -9.16 0.25 -11.09
N ALA A 547 -9.74 0.16 -9.89
CA ALA A 547 -9.17 0.78 -8.68
C ALA A 547 -8.88 -0.24 -7.55
N PRO A 548 -9.85 -0.83 -6.82
CA PRO A 548 -9.59 -1.80 -5.76
C PRO A 548 -8.70 -2.98 -6.16
N VAL A 549 -8.94 -3.60 -7.32
CA VAL A 549 -8.13 -4.73 -7.80
C VAL A 549 -6.70 -4.30 -8.11
N VAL A 550 -6.51 -3.11 -8.72
CA VAL A 550 -5.18 -2.56 -9.00
C VAL A 550 -4.42 -2.29 -7.69
N VAL A 551 -5.06 -1.65 -6.71
CA VAL A 551 -4.46 -1.40 -5.39
C VAL A 551 -4.08 -2.72 -4.70
N ALA A 552 -4.96 -3.72 -4.71
CA ALA A 552 -4.67 -5.03 -4.14
C ALA A 552 -3.51 -5.73 -4.86
N SER A 553 -3.39 -5.57 -6.18
CA SER A 553 -2.25 -6.11 -6.95
C SER A 553 -0.92 -5.46 -6.54
N TRP A 554 -0.92 -4.16 -6.26
CA TRP A 554 0.28 -3.45 -5.81
C TRP A 554 0.71 -3.93 -4.44
N ILE A 555 -0.25 -4.12 -3.52
CA ILE A 555 0.01 -4.71 -2.20
C ILE A 555 0.59 -6.12 -2.38
N ASN A 556 -0.07 -7.00 -3.14
CA ASN A 556 0.37 -8.37 -3.36
C ASN A 556 1.81 -8.45 -3.92
N LEU A 557 2.11 -7.69 -4.97
CA LEU A 557 3.41 -7.71 -5.63
C LEU A 557 4.52 -7.04 -4.81
N GLN A 558 4.20 -6.06 -3.96
CA GLN A 558 5.17 -5.52 -3.00
C GLN A 558 5.55 -6.59 -1.96
N TYR A 559 4.57 -7.31 -1.40
CA TYR A 559 4.84 -8.42 -0.50
C TYR A 559 5.65 -9.53 -1.17
N TRP A 560 5.35 -9.86 -2.43
CA TRP A 560 6.16 -10.78 -3.21
C TRP A 560 7.61 -10.31 -3.30
N GLY A 561 7.84 -9.08 -3.77
CA GLY A 561 9.19 -8.53 -3.94
C GLY A 561 9.97 -8.52 -2.62
N SER A 562 9.33 -8.07 -1.54
CA SER A 562 9.95 -8.02 -0.21
C SER A 562 10.23 -9.41 0.39
N ALA A 563 9.47 -10.44 0.01
CA ALA A 563 9.64 -11.79 0.51
C ALA A 563 10.65 -12.62 -0.31
N VAL A 564 10.64 -12.47 -1.64
CA VAL A 564 11.45 -13.29 -2.56
C VAL A 564 12.81 -12.65 -2.82
N THR A 565 12.85 -11.32 -3.00
CA THR A 565 14.09 -10.59 -3.32
C THR A 565 14.27 -9.39 -2.38
N PRO A 566 14.32 -9.61 -1.03
CA PRO A 566 14.36 -8.55 -0.03
C PRO A 566 15.50 -7.57 -0.21
N ARG A 567 16.61 -7.99 -0.83
CA ARG A 567 17.76 -7.14 -1.11
C ARG A 567 17.44 -5.99 -2.07
N LEU A 568 16.57 -6.20 -3.05
CA LEU A 568 16.18 -5.17 -4.04
C LEU A 568 14.85 -4.52 -3.70
N TYR A 569 13.89 -5.31 -3.21
CA TYR A 569 12.50 -4.88 -3.07
C TYR A 569 11.98 -5.01 -1.64
N GLY A 570 12.88 -5.18 -0.66
CA GLY A 570 12.55 -5.18 0.77
C GLY A 570 13.09 -3.93 1.46
N ALA A 571 12.81 -3.85 2.77
CA ALA A 571 13.42 -2.86 3.64
C ALA A 571 14.41 -3.44 4.64
N GLY A 572 14.79 -4.71 4.49
CA GLY A 572 15.75 -5.36 5.37
C GLY A 572 15.29 -5.34 6.83
N ASN A 573 16.25 -5.36 7.75
CA ASN A 573 15.99 -5.50 9.16
C ASN A 573 15.60 -4.16 9.81
N LYS A 574 14.36 -4.10 10.33
CA LYS A 574 13.78 -2.94 11.02
C LYS A 574 14.62 -2.42 12.19
N THR A 575 15.39 -3.28 12.88
CA THR A 575 16.26 -2.83 14.00
C THR A 575 17.44 -1.99 13.55
N LEU A 576 17.77 -2.02 12.25
CA LEU A 576 18.90 -1.29 11.66
C LEU A 576 18.43 -0.04 10.91
N HIS A 577 17.13 0.30 10.96
CA HIS A 577 16.58 1.41 10.20
C HIS A 577 17.06 2.76 10.70
N SER A 578 17.64 3.55 9.79
CA SER A 578 17.92 4.97 9.98
C SER A 578 17.00 5.79 9.09
N ARG A 579 16.18 6.67 9.70
CA ARG A 579 15.26 7.54 8.95
C ARG A 579 15.99 8.71 8.32
N ILE A 580 15.74 8.93 7.03
CA ILE A 580 16.20 10.13 6.32
C ILE A 580 15.00 11.07 6.15
N ALA A 581 14.88 12.04 7.05
CA ALA A 581 13.75 12.98 7.12
C ALA A 581 12.38 12.24 7.02
N GLN A 582 11.48 12.69 6.15
CA GLN A 582 10.23 12.00 5.79
C GLN A 582 10.35 11.21 4.47
N VAL A 583 11.56 11.13 3.90
CA VAL A 583 11.80 10.58 2.55
C VAL A 583 11.77 9.06 2.56
N GLY A 584 12.45 8.41 3.51
CA GLY A 584 12.55 6.95 3.56
C GLY A 584 13.46 6.46 4.68
N VAL A 585 13.82 5.18 4.64
CA VAL A 585 14.77 4.56 5.58
C VAL A 585 15.99 3.98 4.85
N LEU A 586 17.14 4.03 5.52
CA LEU A 586 18.34 3.26 5.20
C LEU A 586 18.44 2.08 6.17
N GLU A 587 19.18 1.04 5.81
CA GLU A 587 19.45 -0.11 6.68
C GLU A 587 20.92 -0.18 7.06
N GLY A 588 21.24 -0.03 8.36
CA GLY A 588 22.61 -0.10 8.85
C GLY A 588 23.50 0.97 8.19
N ASN A 589 24.59 0.52 7.56
CA ASN A 589 25.52 1.38 6.83
C ASN A 589 25.25 1.43 5.32
N ASP A 590 24.04 1.02 4.88
CA ASP A 590 23.62 1.14 3.50
C ASP A 590 23.32 2.62 3.14
N TYR A 591 23.43 2.94 1.86
CA TYR A 591 23.36 4.32 1.35
C TYR A 591 22.17 4.55 0.41
N ASP A 592 21.44 3.49 0.06
CA ASP A 592 20.22 3.57 -0.74
C ASP A 592 18.94 3.46 0.10
N LEU A 593 17.90 4.15 -0.35
CA LEU A 593 16.59 4.11 0.32
C LEU A 593 15.95 2.73 0.16
N LYS A 594 15.36 2.23 1.23
CA LYS A 594 14.58 1.01 1.18
C LYS A 594 13.18 1.29 0.64
N THR A 595 12.74 0.46 -0.31
CA THR A 595 11.50 0.66 -1.10
C THR A 595 10.36 -0.27 -0.68
N GLY A 596 10.69 -1.35 0.03
CA GLY A 596 9.75 -2.42 0.34
C GLY A 596 9.36 -2.52 1.81
N LEU A 597 8.95 -3.73 2.19
CA LEU A 597 8.56 -4.06 3.55
C LEU A 597 9.74 -4.63 4.33
N ALA A 598 9.77 -4.35 5.63
CA ALA A 598 10.80 -4.88 6.51
C ALA A 598 10.65 -6.39 6.68
N GLU A 599 11.76 -7.09 6.94
CA GLU A 599 11.79 -8.54 7.20
C GLU A 599 10.76 -8.95 8.27
N GLN A 600 10.60 -8.11 9.30
CA GLN A 600 9.66 -8.28 10.41
C GLN A 600 8.19 -8.28 9.99
N SER A 601 7.85 -7.66 8.86
CA SER A 601 6.48 -7.56 8.35
C SER A 601 6.17 -8.66 7.32
N VAL A 602 7.19 -9.36 6.80
CA VAL A 602 7.01 -10.46 5.83
C VAL A 602 7.25 -11.84 6.45
N GLY A 603 7.99 -11.94 7.56
CA GLY A 603 8.27 -13.22 8.21
C GLY A 603 8.91 -13.18 9.59
N TYR A 604 9.18 -14.38 10.09
CA TYR A 604 9.88 -14.68 11.33
C TYR A 604 10.91 -15.78 11.11
N ALA A 605 12.18 -15.48 11.43
CA ALA A 605 13.29 -16.38 11.13
C ALA A 605 13.28 -16.78 9.64
N SER A 606 13.21 -18.08 9.34
CA SER A 606 13.12 -18.59 7.97
C SER A 606 11.69 -18.78 7.47
N THR A 607 10.67 -18.49 8.28
CA THR A 607 9.26 -18.69 7.94
C THR A 607 8.63 -17.38 7.51
N LEU A 608 8.08 -17.33 6.30
CA LEU A 608 7.31 -16.19 5.82
C LEU A 608 5.88 -16.24 6.37
N TYR A 609 5.36 -15.08 6.80
CA TYR A 609 3.93 -14.89 7.07
C TYR A 609 3.18 -14.72 5.76
N HIS A 610 3.78 -13.99 4.83
CA HIS A 610 3.27 -13.83 3.48
C HIS A 610 3.97 -14.84 2.58
N GLU A 611 3.28 -15.94 2.29
CA GLU A 611 3.70 -16.85 1.22
C GLU A 611 3.54 -16.15 -0.14
N PRO A 612 4.61 -16.00 -0.94
CA PRO A 612 4.51 -15.38 -2.26
C PRO A 612 3.56 -16.18 -3.15
N ALA A 613 2.47 -15.54 -3.57
CA ALA A 613 1.46 -16.09 -4.47
C ALA A 613 0.95 -14.97 -5.37
N ARG A 614 0.53 -15.32 -6.60
CA ARG A 614 -0.14 -14.34 -7.45
C ARG A 614 -1.55 -14.09 -6.92
N LEU A 615 -2.01 -12.85 -7.04
CA LEU A 615 -3.37 -12.51 -6.62
C LEU A 615 -4.39 -13.16 -7.56
N HIS A 616 -5.23 -14.03 -7.00
CA HIS A 616 -6.39 -14.59 -7.70
C HIS A 616 -7.59 -13.66 -7.57
N VAL A 617 -8.08 -13.11 -8.67
CA VAL A 617 -9.28 -12.28 -8.73
C VAL A 617 -10.46 -13.18 -9.12
N LEU A 618 -11.39 -13.39 -8.19
CA LEU A 618 -12.60 -14.19 -8.37
C LEU A 618 -13.79 -13.25 -8.54
N VAL A 619 -14.44 -13.27 -9.69
CA VAL A 619 -15.53 -12.34 -10.03
C VAL A 619 -16.83 -13.08 -10.31
N THR A 620 -17.90 -12.71 -9.60
CA THR A 620 -19.26 -13.17 -9.91
C THR A 620 -19.94 -12.09 -10.76
N ALA A 621 -19.71 -12.14 -12.07
CA ALA A 621 -20.34 -11.28 -13.07
C ALA A 621 -20.34 -11.97 -14.45
N PRO A 622 -21.23 -11.59 -15.39
CA PRO A 622 -21.22 -12.12 -16.75
C PRO A 622 -19.87 -11.91 -17.44
N LEU A 623 -19.41 -12.91 -18.19
CA LEU A 623 -18.08 -12.90 -18.84
C LEU A 623 -17.95 -11.74 -19.83
N GLU A 624 -19.01 -11.47 -20.59
CA GLU A 624 -19.08 -10.41 -21.60
C GLU A 624 -18.90 -9.04 -20.97
N ARG A 625 -19.40 -8.84 -19.75
CA ARG A 625 -19.25 -7.59 -18.99
C ARG A 625 -17.80 -7.38 -18.56
N ILE A 626 -17.15 -8.45 -18.09
CA ILE A 626 -15.73 -8.41 -17.72
C ILE A 626 -14.90 -8.12 -18.98
N ASP A 627 -15.14 -8.81 -20.09
CA ASP A 627 -14.42 -8.61 -21.35
C ASP A 627 -14.59 -7.20 -21.91
N ALA A 628 -15.80 -6.62 -21.81
CA ALA A 628 -16.05 -5.24 -22.23
C ALA A 628 -15.21 -4.23 -21.41
N ILE A 629 -15.10 -4.45 -20.10
CA ILE A 629 -14.27 -3.61 -19.22
C ILE A 629 -12.78 -3.77 -19.55
N LEU A 630 -12.29 -5.01 -19.70
CA LEU A 630 -10.88 -5.26 -20.03
C LEU A 630 -10.50 -4.67 -21.39
N LYS A 631 -11.40 -4.72 -22.38
CA LYS A 631 -11.20 -4.08 -23.69
C LYS A 631 -11.08 -2.55 -23.60
N LYS A 632 -11.78 -1.93 -22.65
CA LYS A 632 -11.73 -0.48 -22.40
C LYS A 632 -10.43 -0.06 -21.69
N HIS A 633 -9.86 -0.94 -20.86
CA HIS A 633 -8.73 -0.64 -19.97
C HIS A 633 -7.54 -1.56 -20.23
N THR A 634 -6.73 -1.26 -21.26
CA THR A 634 -5.57 -2.08 -21.66
C THR A 634 -4.61 -2.38 -20.51
N ALA A 635 -4.29 -1.39 -19.68
CA ALA A 635 -3.38 -1.59 -18.53
C ALA A 635 -3.93 -2.61 -17.51
N VAL A 636 -5.25 -2.68 -17.34
CA VAL A 636 -5.90 -3.67 -16.46
C VAL A 636 -5.95 -5.04 -17.14
N ALA A 637 -6.24 -5.10 -18.45
CA ALA A 637 -6.18 -6.33 -19.22
C ALA A 637 -4.78 -6.97 -19.17
N GLU A 638 -3.72 -6.16 -19.32
CA GLU A 638 -2.33 -6.62 -19.24
C GLU A 638 -1.99 -7.30 -17.92
N LEU A 639 -2.51 -6.81 -16.78
CA LEU A 639 -2.30 -7.46 -15.49
C LEU A 639 -2.78 -8.92 -15.50
N PHE A 640 -3.88 -9.22 -16.19
CA PHE A 640 -4.41 -10.58 -16.31
C PHE A 640 -3.76 -11.37 -17.46
N ASP A 641 -3.71 -10.77 -18.65
CA ASP A 641 -3.31 -11.46 -19.88
C ASP A 641 -1.80 -11.73 -19.93
N GLN A 642 -1.00 -10.94 -19.21
CA GLN A 642 0.44 -11.16 -19.01
C GLN A 642 0.77 -11.96 -17.74
N GLY A 643 -0.25 -12.41 -17.00
CA GLY A 643 -0.11 -13.36 -15.89
C GLY A 643 0.43 -12.79 -14.59
N TRP A 644 0.34 -11.46 -14.38
CA TRP A 644 0.63 -10.81 -13.10
C TRP A 644 -0.44 -11.13 -12.05
N LEU A 645 -1.70 -11.19 -12.49
CA LEU A 645 -2.86 -11.60 -11.72
C LEU A 645 -3.56 -12.76 -12.44
N LEU A 646 -4.33 -13.53 -11.69
CA LEU A 646 -5.12 -14.63 -12.23
C LEU A 646 -6.60 -14.31 -12.12
N LEU A 647 -7.33 -14.34 -13.24
CA LEU A 647 -8.76 -14.03 -13.25
C LEU A 647 -9.60 -15.29 -13.41
N ALA A 648 -10.58 -15.44 -12.54
CA ALA A 648 -11.62 -16.45 -12.68
C ALA A 648 -13.00 -15.81 -12.52
N ALA A 649 -13.96 -16.25 -13.33
CA ALA A 649 -15.34 -15.79 -13.26
C ALA A 649 -16.32 -16.95 -13.48
N ARG A 650 -17.56 -16.78 -13.02
CA ARG A 650 -18.62 -17.76 -13.28
C ARG A 650 -19.30 -17.47 -14.61
N ASP A 651 -19.53 -18.53 -15.41
CA ASP A 651 -20.41 -18.45 -16.56
C ASP A 651 -21.89 -18.54 -16.16
N ASP A 652 -22.79 -18.47 -17.14
CA ASP A 652 -24.25 -18.52 -16.92
C ASP A 652 -24.73 -19.83 -16.28
N SER A 653 -23.95 -20.92 -16.41
CA SER A 653 -24.23 -22.20 -15.73
C SER A 653 -23.80 -22.20 -14.25
N GLY A 654 -23.10 -21.15 -13.82
CA GLY A 654 -22.49 -21.02 -12.50
C GLY A 654 -21.15 -21.73 -12.38
N ALA A 655 -20.60 -22.27 -13.47
CA ALA A 655 -19.30 -22.95 -13.48
C ALA A 655 -18.14 -21.94 -13.58
N TRP A 656 -17.02 -22.27 -12.94
CA TRP A 656 -15.82 -21.41 -13.01
C TRP A 656 -15.14 -21.52 -14.37
N LYS A 657 -14.80 -20.35 -14.92
CA LYS A 657 -13.93 -20.16 -16.08
C LYS A 657 -12.69 -19.40 -15.65
N LEU A 658 -11.55 -19.76 -16.22
CA LEU A 658 -10.26 -19.08 -16.01
C LEU A 658 -9.92 -18.28 -17.26
N ARG A 659 -9.44 -17.04 -17.08
CA ARG A 659 -8.91 -16.26 -18.19
C ARG A 659 -7.43 -16.60 -18.38
N ARG A 660 -7.04 -16.99 -19.59
CA ARG A 660 -5.66 -17.29 -19.97
C ARG A 660 -5.36 -16.64 -21.31
N ALA A 661 -4.36 -15.76 -21.36
CA ALA A 661 -3.92 -15.08 -22.58
C ALA A 661 -5.09 -14.50 -23.42
N GLY A 662 -6.02 -13.81 -22.77
CA GLY A 662 -7.15 -13.18 -23.44
C GLY A 662 -8.38 -14.06 -23.68
N VAL A 663 -8.35 -15.37 -23.36
CA VAL A 663 -9.46 -16.29 -23.60
C VAL A 663 -9.96 -16.97 -22.34
N TRP A 664 -11.26 -17.28 -22.29
CA TRP A 664 -11.88 -18.02 -21.19
C TRP A 664 -11.79 -19.54 -21.43
N VAL A 665 -11.22 -20.26 -20.48
CA VAL A 665 -11.14 -21.74 -20.47
C VAL A 665 -11.89 -22.30 -19.27
N HIS A 666 -12.39 -23.53 -19.36
CA HIS A 666 -13.01 -24.18 -18.21
C HIS A 666 -11.99 -24.41 -17.09
N ASP A 667 -12.43 -24.26 -15.84
CA ASP A 667 -11.67 -24.72 -14.69
C ASP A 667 -11.67 -26.26 -14.66
N GLU A 668 -10.73 -26.86 -15.39
CA GLU A 668 -10.36 -28.25 -15.26
C GLU A 668 -9.58 -28.40 -13.94
N ALA A 669 -10.27 -28.25 -12.80
CA ALA A 669 -9.65 -28.40 -11.51
C ALA A 669 -8.82 -29.69 -11.49
N PRO A 670 -7.52 -29.65 -11.11
CA PRO A 670 -6.73 -30.86 -11.01
C PRO A 670 -7.47 -31.79 -10.05
N ARG A 671 -7.91 -32.96 -10.56
CA ARG A 671 -8.55 -33.98 -9.74
C ARG A 671 -7.59 -34.30 -8.61
N ASP A 672 -8.02 -34.10 -7.37
CA ASP A 672 -7.24 -34.46 -6.17
C ASP A 672 -6.80 -35.92 -6.36
N ARG A 673 -5.49 -36.14 -6.54
CA ARG A 673 -4.87 -37.47 -6.55
C ARG A 673 -4.26 -37.73 -5.19
#